data_AF-A0A9W8NES2-F1
#
_entry.id   AF-A0A9W8NES2-F1
#
_cell.length_a   1.000
_cell.length_b   1.000
_cell.length_c   1.000
_cell.angle_alpha   90.00
_cell.angle_beta   90.00
_cell.angle_gamma   90.00
#
_symmetry.space_group_name_H-M   'P 1'
#
loop_
_entity.id
_entity.type
_entity.pdbx_description
1 polymer ?
#
loop_
_entity_poly.entity_id
_entity_poly.type
_entity_poly.pdbx_seq_one_letter_code
_entity_poly.pdbx_strand_id
1 'polypeptide(L)'
;MFGSPIASSLAWLLLSTVAQAKYIVPGGRWRDTDGNLVNAHAGNIVLGNGTFWLFGEYKTEGQEEGGGVAVYSSEDLATWQSHGLALESIEGHPYLSPDMIIQRPKVVYSETTEQYHMWWHADNSSYGLLLQGLATSDTIAGPYSFVNASAPLGNWSQDFGLFTDYKDGRSYALYSNGDSVEGRDVYLTEYNEEVSALDEVAHRFDKYDLEAPTILQTEKSYYALMSHKTGYRPNNVVAFRADKLTGPWSQPWIVAPLNTRTFNSQSGFTLRVKGTKKTTYLYIGDQAMGLELIVGIASGTMSTIWTCKRKDARRLVWKELTMSSKSGEWSPVKGQNYLGKDAVTAGNAFKQEANFASGGTILTGIYGNDSTVTFHGIEGTGKPQWVSFYYQNTDDMGFGDQPGGSPDRIGGAWQLRRISSVVLNGDTNNVETLYQRDTHKGIILSTPLQLTLKKGRNNTITVGGLFNGVDYKGADLDRIVVYPPETCGALNTAADPSAIESAIKLAMMSCRRGWDACGSSGDKYYNSAMKCKWLALQLNIRRKKSTNMSQPVWFITGISNGFGLLLTLRALKAGHKVIGTLRNKASRADVVRQIEAAGGEVIEMDMTESQESIQQKVKSVGRIDYLVNNAGYAIFGCLEQLSIAAKDPLPANALYAASKAALEGVSESLAKEVAEFGISVLIVNPGAFRTNFLGQFQVAEKPLPEDYKNGVVGAVISMFSEADGKQAGDPDKGIERIFEIVTCEGLAGELKGKVQRLVIGEDAFTRMKRNTEKLVHDYTVGEKVALSTGY
;
A
#
# COMPACT_ATOMS: atom_id res chain seq x y z
N MET A 1 0.26 -57.70 25.95
CA MET A 1 0.65 -56.79 27.06
C MET A 1 0.59 -55.39 26.46
N PHE A 2 -0.40 -54.57 26.82
CA PHE A 2 -0.43 -53.74 28.04
C PHE A 2 0.81 -52.85 28.16
N GLY A 3 0.62 -51.52 28.07
CA GLY A 3 1.74 -50.58 28.09
C GLY A 3 1.42 -49.11 27.79
N SER A 4 0.27 -48.59 28.22
CA SER A 4 0.15 -47.14 28.49
C SER A 4 0.35 -46.93 29.99
N PRO A 5 1.27 -46.03 30.39
CA PRO A 5 0.90 -44.95 31.32
C PRO A 5 1.38 -43.58 30.77
N ILE A 6 0.55 -42.54 30.69
CA ILE A 6 -0.01 -41.68 31.77
C ILE A 6 0.92 -40.51 32.17
N ALA A 7 0.28 -39.35 32.37
CA ALA A 7 0.75 -38.11 33.00
C ALA A 7 1.77 -37.26 32.21
N SER A 8 1.38 -36.11 31.65
CA SER A 8 0.95 -34.85 32.30
C SER A 8 2.12 -33.94 32.64
N SER A 9 2.25 -32.85 31.88
CA SER A 9 2.77 -31.56 32.36
C SER A 9 2.25 -30.43 31.47
N LEU A 10 1.79 -29.36 32.11
CA LEU A 10 1.33 -28.13 31.46
C LEU A 10 2.48 -27.42 30.71
N ALA A 11 2.09 -26.40 29.94
CA ALA A 11 2.83 -25.18 29.62
C ALA A 11 3.66 -25.15 28.31
N TRP A 12 3.69 -24.05 27.55
CA TRP A 12 3.00 -22.73 27.71
C TRP A 12 2.90 -21.98 26.37
N LEU A 13 2.16 -20.86 26.41
CA LEU A 13 2.22 -19.69 25.52
C LEU A 13 1.93 -19.83 24.01
N LEU A 14 0.74 -19.33 23.68
CA LEU A 14 0.50 -18.43 22.55
C LEU A 14 1.71 -17.53 22.21
N LEU A 15 2.07 -17.48 20.93
CA LEU A 15 2.65 -16.28 20.31
C LEU A 15 2.02 -16.06 18.94
N SER A 16 0.96 -15.26 18.94
CA SER A 16 0.31 -14.77 17.73
C SER A 16 1.17 -13.67 17.08
N THR A 17 1.75 -13.95 15.92
CA THR A 17 2.23 -12.87 15.03
C THR A 17 1.05 -12.35 14.22
N VAL A 18 0.44 -11.28 14.72
CA VAL A 18 -0.57 -10.52 13.98
C VAL A 18 0.13 -9.88 12.79
N ALA A 19 -0.32 -10.16 11.56
CA ALA A 19 0.06 -9.36 10.41
C ALA A 19 -0.52 -7.96 10.62
N GLN A 20 0.33 -7.01 11.00
CA GLN A 20 -0.10 -5.66 11.32
C GLN A 20 -0.27 -4.89 10.00
N ALA A 21 -1.51 -4.50 9.70
CA ALA A 21 -1.73 -3.51 8.65
C ALA A 21 -1.00 -2.21 9.03
N LYS A 22 -0.53 -1.46 8.02
CA LYS A 22 -0.06 -0.09 8.23
C LYS A 22 -1.13 0.75 8.92
N TYR A 23 -0.71 1.81 9.59
CA TYR A 23 -1.61 2.55 10.45
C TYR A 23 -2.39 3.56 9.61
N ILE A 24 -3.70 3.56 9.76
CA ILE A 24 -4.50 4.74 9.48
C ILE A 24 -4.33 5.65 10.70
N VAL A 25 -3.71 6.80 10.47
CA VAL A 25 -3.32 7.78 11.49
C VAL A 25 -4.07 9.10 11.22
N PRO A 26 -5.19 9.36 11.92
CA PRO A 26 -5.94 10.61 11.81
C PRO A 26 -5.07 11.82 12.14
N GLY A 27 -5.15 12.87 11.31
CA GLY A 27 -4.36 14.11 11.47
C GLY A 27 -2.87 14.01 11.10
N GLY A 28 -2.37 12.83 10.69
CA GLY A 28 -0.98 12.67 10.29
C GLY A 28 -0.68 13.15 8.87
N ARG A 29 0.56 13.62 8.64
CA ARG A 29 1.12 13.86 7.30
C ARG A 29 1.26 12.53 6.56
N TRP A 30 0.27 12.19 5.75
CA TRP A 30 0.33 11.01 4.89
C TRP A 30 1.32 11.27 3.75
N ARG A 31 2.15 10.27 3.47
CA ARG A 31 3.09 10.30 2.35
C ARG A 31 2.75 9.20 1.35
N ASP A 32 2.95 9.52 0.08
CA ASP A 32 2.83 8.54 -1.00
C ASP A 32 4.05 7.61 -1.06
N THR A 33 4.06 6.69 -2.04
CA THR A 33 5.16 5.75 -2.27
C THR A 33 6.50 6.40 -2.62
N ASP A 34 6.48 7.64 -3.12
CA ASP A 34 7.66 8.39 -3.54
C ASP A 34 8.16 9.34 -2.42
N GLY A 35 7.38 9.46 -1.34
CA GLY A 35 7.69 10.24 -0.14
C GLY A 35 7.08 11.64 -0.14
N ASN A 36 6.35 12.03 -1.19
CA ASN A 36 5.65 13.31 -1.27
C ASN A 36 4.43 13.29 -0.35
N LEU A 37 3.89 14.46 0.01
CA LEU A 37 2.67 14.53 0.82
C LEU A 37 1.42 14.21 -0.04
N VAL A 38 0.48 13.44 0.50
CA VAL A 38 -0.77 13.09 -0.20
C VAL A 38 -1.72 14.28 -0.24
N ASN A 39 -1.74 14.97 -1.39
CA ASN A 39 -2.53 16.17 -1.67
C ASN A 39 -3.83 15.79 -2.39
N ALA A 40 -4.86 15.43 -1.63
CA ALA A 40 -6.19 15.05 -2.13
C ALA A 40 -7.27 15.40 -1.09
N HIS A 41 -7.73 16.66 -1.12
CA HIS A 41 -8.68 17.20 -0.14
C HIS A 41 -10.14 16.96 -0.55
N ALA A 42 -11.01 16.71 0.43
CA ALA A 42 -12.49 16.70 0.34
C ALA A 42 -13.17 15.90 -0.81
N GLY A 43 -12.44 15.03 -1.51
CA GLY A 43 -12.97 14.21 -2.59
C GLY A 43 -13.61 12.90 -2.12
N ASN A 44 -13.50 11.82 -2.91
CA ASN A 44 -13.98 10.50 -2.52
C ASN A 44 -13.00 9.37 -2.81
N ILE A 45 -13.35 8.17 -2.31
CA ILE A 45 -12.66 6.93 -2.60
C ILE A 45 -13.56 6.01 -3.43
N VAL A 46 -13.14 5.68 -4.65
CA VAL A 46 -13.79 4.74 -5.56
C VAL A 46 -13.09 3.38 -5.49
N LEU A 47 -13.84 2.27 -5.57
CA LEU A 47 -13.27 0.92 -5.60
C LEU A 47 -13.28 0.38 -7.04
N GLY A 48 -12.12 0.30 -7.68
CA GLY A 48 -11.94 -0.24 -9.03
C GLY A 48 -11.02 -1.46 -9.01
N ASN A 49 -11.49 -2.61 -9.52
CA ASN A 49 -10.72 -3.86 -9.63
C ASN A 49 -10.06 -4.35 -8.31
N GLY A 50 -10.65 -4.02 -7.17
CA GLY A 50 -10.12 -4.36 -5.84
C GLY A 50 -9.11 -3.35 -5.26
N THR A 51 -8.81 -2.28 -6.00
CA THR A 51 -7.96 -1.16 -5.59
C THR A 51 -8.83 0.05 -5.25
N PHE A 52 -8.49 0.75 -4.17
CA PHE A 52 -9.11 2.01 -3.76
C PHE A 52 -8.43 3.18 -4.47
N TRP A 53 -9.22 4.08 -5.06
CA TRP A 53 -8.77 5.25 -5.79
C TRP A 53 -9.28 6.50 -5.07
N LEU A 54 -8.38 7.22 -4.41
CA LEU A 54 -8.65 8.47 -3.71
C LEU A 54 -8.49 9.63 -4.70
N PHE A 55 -9.57 10.38 -4.88
CA PHE A 55 -9.58 11.66 -5.58
C PHE A 55 -9.70 12.79 -4.58
N GLY A 56 -9.20 13.97 -4.93
CA GLY A 56 -9.40 15.18 -4.13
C GLY A 56 -8.82 16.41 -4.78
N GLU A 57 -9.20 17.57 -4.25
CA GLU A 57 -8.68 18.87 -4.65
C GLU A 57 -7.15 18.86 -4.49
N TYR A 58 -6.43 19.32 -5.51
CA TYR A 58 -4.99 19.52 -5.44
C TYR A 58 -4.72 20.97 -5.06
N LYS A 59 -4.15 21.21 -3.87
CA LYS A 59 -3.89 22.55 -3.33
C LYS A 59 -2.44 22.98 -3.56
N THR A 60 -2.22 24.23 -3.92
CA THR A 60 -0.91 24.77 -4.36
C THR A 60 -0.42 25.89 -3.44
N GLU A 61 0.91 26.11 -3.34
CA GLU A 61 1.45 26.99 -2.31
C GLU A 61 1.18 28.46 -2.66
N GLY A 62 0.55 29.19 -1.74
CA GLY A 62 0.06 30.54 -2.00
C GLY A 62 -1.21 30.62 -2.87
N GLN A 63 -1.85 29.49 -3.18
CA GLN A 63 -3.03 29.43 -4.04
C GLN A 63 -4.03 28.39 -3.50
N GLU A 64 -5.12 28.87 -2.89
CA GLU A 64 -6.13 28.02 -2.24
C GLU A 64 -6.95 27.16 -3.21
N GLU A 65 -7.13 27.61 -4.46
CA GLU A 65 -8.08 27.01 -5.41
C GLU A 65 -7.50 26.91 -6.83
N GLY A 66 -8.13 26.11 -7.70
CA GLY A 66 -7.77 26.02 -9.11
C GLY A 66 -6.54 25.16 -9.44
N GLY A 67 -6.01 24.40 -8.48
CA GLY A 67 -4.90 23.45 -8.71
C GLY A 67 -5.29 22.14 -9.41
N GLY A 68 -6.58 21.92 -9.68
CA GLY A 68 -7.11 20.70 -10.31
C GLY A 68 -7.47 19.60 -9.31
N VAL A 69 -7.58 18.36 -9.80
CA VAL A 69 -7.97 17.18 -9.00
C VAL A 69 -6.87 16.12 -9.08
N ALA A 70 -6.30 15.76 -7.94
CA ALA A 70 -5.30 14.70 -7.84
C ALA A 70 -5.93 13.32 -7.68
N VAL A 71 -5.17 12.28 -8.02
CA VAL A 71 -5.57 10.87 -7.88
C VAL A 71 -4.47 9.99 -7.31
N TYR A 72 -4.84 9.14 -6.34
CA TYR A 72 -3.96 8.18 -5.69
C TYR A 72 -4.61 6.78 -5.62
N SER A 73 -3.83 5.71 -5.75
CA SER A 73 -4.31 4.33 -5.59
C SER A 73 -3.76 3.64 -4.34
N SER A 74 -4.56 2.77 -3.71
CA SER A 74 -4.17 1.97 -2.55
C SER A 74 -4.89 0.62 -2.50
N GLU A 75 -4.24 -0.45 -2.00
CA GLU A 75 -4.90 -1.73 -1.71
C GLU A 75 -5.32 -1.87 -0.23
N ASP A 76 -4.72 -1.10 0.66
CA ASP A 76 -4.81 -1.23 2.12
C ASP A 76 -5.44 -0.01 2.82
N LEU A 77 -5.71 1.08 2.08
CA LEU A 77 -6.18 2.38 2.57
C LEU A 77 -5.18 3.12 3.46
N ALA A 78 -3.88 2.79 3.36
CA ALA A 78 -2.80 3.41 4.13
C ALA A 78 -1.53 3.68 3.30
N THR A 79 -1.21 2.82 2.33
CA THR A 79 -0.16 3.01 1.33
C THR A 79 -0.77 3.59 0.06
N TRP A 80 -0.48 4.85 -0.23
CA TRP A 80 -0.99 5.56 -1.42
C TRP A 80 0.11 5.71 -2.46
N GLN A 81 -0.19 5.36 -3.71
CA GLN A 81 0.66 5.64 -4.88
C GLN A 81 0.03 6.78 -5.67
N SER A 82 0.80 7.82 -6.01
CA SER A 82 0.32 8.93 -6.83
C SER A 82 0.18 8.53 -8.30
N HIS A 83 -0.83 9.08 -8.97
CA HIS A 83 -0.99 9.03 -10.44
C HIS A 83 -1.05 10.43 -11.07
N GLY A 84 -0.68 11.47 -10.31
CA GLY A 84 -0.72 12.87 -10.76
C GLY A 84 -2.13 13.49 -10.68
N LEU A 85 -2.44 14.36 -11.64
CA LEU A 85 -3.75 15.00 -11.76
C LEU A 85 -4.68 14.18 -12.65
N ALA A 86 -5.85 13.83 -12.12
CA ALA A 86 -6.95 13.26 -12.89
C ALA A 86 -7.64 14.34 -13.73
N LEU A 87 -7.74 15.57 -13.21
CA LEU A 87 -8.26 16.74 -13.94
C LEU A 87 -7.28 17.89 -13.74
N GLU A 88 -6.66 18.34 -14.82
CA GLU A 88 -5.76 19.51 -14.83
C GLU A 88 -6.57 20.82 -14.89
N SER A 89 -6.01 21.91 -14.36
CA SER A 89 -6.51 23.24 -14.63
C SER A 89 -6.06 23.74 -16.00
N ILE A 90 -6.92 24.53 -16.66
CA ILE A 90 -6.75 24.95 -18.04
C ILE A 90 -6.78 26.48 -18.09
N GLU A 91 -5.64 27.10 -18.39
CA GLU A 91 -5.48 28.55 -18.42
C GLU A 91 -6.55 29.22 -19.31
N GLY A 92 -7.26 30.21 -18.75
CA GLY A 92 -8.37 30.91 -19.41
C GLY A 92 -9.67 30.11 -19.63
N HIS A 93 -9.78 28.86 -19.14
CA HIS A 93 -11.02 28.09 -19.22
C HIS A 93 -12.07 28.60 -18.20
N PRO A 94 -13.31 28.93 -18.62
CA PRO A 94 -14.27 29.68 -17.80
C PRO A 94 -14.76 28.97 -16.53
N TYR A 95 -14.39 27.70 -16.31
CA TYR A 95 -14.75 26.91 -15.12
C TYR A 95 -13.61 26.02 -14.58
N LEU A 96 -12.40 26.11 -15.18
CA LEU A 96 -11.25 25.26 -14.81
C LEU A 96 -9.91 26.01 -14.85
N SER A 97 -9.88 27.32 -15.07
CA SER A 97 -8.64 28.09 -14.95
C SER A 97 -8.14 28.15 -13.51
N PRO A 98 -6.86 28.46 -13.28
CA PRO A 98 -6.28 28.50 -11.93
C PRO A 98 -6.95 29.50 -10.96
N ASP A 99 -7.70 30.49 -11.46
CA ASP A 99 -8.50 31.43 -10.67
C ASP A 99 -9.93 30.95 -10.34
N MET A 100 -10.32 29.76 -10.81
CA MET A 100 -11.62 29.12 -10.55
C MET A 100 -11.56 28.12 -9.38
N ILE A 101 -12.73 27.91 -8.76
CA ILE A 101 -12.92 26.99 -7.66
C ILE A 101 -13.27 25.60 -8.19
N ILE A 102 -12.48 24.61 -7.78
CA ILE A 102 -12.68 23.19 -8.09
C ILE A 102 -12.75 22.46 -6.74
N GLN A 103 -13.94 22.41 -6.14
CA GLN A 103 -14.12 21.90 -4.78
C GLN A 103 -14.90 20.59 -4.72
N ARG A 104 -14.51 19.75 -3.76
CA ARG A 104 -15.15 18.48 -3.37
C ARG A 104 -15.39 17.49 -4.52
N PRO A 105 -14.41 17.21 -5.40
CA PRO A 105 -14.61 16.32 -6.55
C PRO A 105 -15.03 14.91 -6.12
N LYS A 106 -16.03 14.34 -6.78
CA LYS A 106 -16.53 12.99 -6.56
C LYS A 106 -16.55 12.24 -7.88
N VAL A 107 -15.87 11.10 -7.93
CA VAL A 107 -15.86 10.19 -9.09
C VAL A 107 -16.86 9.06 -8.87
N VAL A 108 -17.57 8.67 -9.93
CA VAL A 108 -18.48 7.52 -9.99
C VAL A 108 -18.34 6.85 -11.35
N TYR A 109 -18.58 5.53 -11.42
CA TYR A 109 -18.62 4.80 -12.68
C TYR A 109 -20.07 4.73 -13.20
N SER A 110 -20.27 5.01 -14.48
CA SER A 110 -21.55 4.88 -15.15
C SER A 110 -21.55 3.60 -16.00
N GLU A 111 -22.41 2.65 -15.66
CA GLU A 111 -22.55 1.40 -16.43
C GLU A 111 -23.16 1.66 -17.82
N THR A 112 -23.92 2.75 -17.98
CA THR A 112 -24.62 3.11 -19.23
C THR A 112 -23.71 3.73 -20.28
N THR A 113 -22.76 4.58 -19.86
CA THR A 113 -21.77 5.20 -20.75
C THR A 113 -20.46 4.40 -20.83
N GLU A 114 -20.30 3.39 -19.97
CA GLU A 114 -19.05 2.67 -19.69
C GLU A 114 -17.88 3.56 -19.21
N GLN A 115 -18.15 4.81 -18.81
CA GLN A 115 -17.16 5.81 -18.41
C GLN A 115 -17.18 6.15 -16.92
N TYR A 116 -16.08 6.71 -16.42
CA TYR A 116 -16.02 7.38 -15.13
C TYR A 116 -16.45 8.84 -15.26
N HIS A 117 -17.39 9.27 -14.43
CA HIS A 117 -17.89 10.63 -14.37
C HIS A 117 -17.37 11.29 -13.09
N MET A 118 -16.77 12.47 -13.22
CA MET A 118 -16.31 13.31 -12.11
C MET A 118 -17.23 14.52 -11.99
N TRP A 119 -17.81 14.69 -10.80
CA TRP A 119 -18.67 15.82 -10.45
C TRP A 119 -18.04 16.65 -9.31
N TRP A 120 -18.14 17.98 -9.37
CA TRP A 120 -17.57 18.86 -8.34
C TRP A 120 -18.37 20.17 -8.20
N HIS A 121 -18.12 20.92 -7.12
CA HIS A 121 -18.59 22.30 -6.98
C HIS A 121 -17.72 23.25 -7.83
N ALA A 122 -18.31 23.78 -8.90
CA ALA A 122 -17.65 24.70 -9.82
C ALA A 122 -18.09 26.14 -9.52
N ASP A 123 -17.13 27.01 -9.16
CA ASP A 123 -17.39 28.42 -8.85
C ASP A 123 -16.21 29.33 -9.19
N ASN A 124 -16.37 30.63 -8.97
CA ASN A 124 -15.31 31.63 -8.95
C ASN A 124 -15.03 32.11 -7.51
N SER A 125 -13.99 32.93 -7.34
CA SER A 125 -13.57 33.48 -6.04
C SER A 125 -14.62 34.29 -5.26
N SER A 126 -15.78 34.61 -5.86
CA SER A 126 -16.90 35.27 -5.17
C SER A 126 -17.98 34.31 -4.64
N TYR A 127 -17.87 33.00 -4.90
CA TYR A 127 -18.91 31.99 -4.64
C TYR A 127 -20.28 32.39 -5.21
N GLY A 128 -20.26 32.88 -6.46
CA GLY A 128 -21.40 33.51 -7.12
C GLY A 128 -21.97 32.76 -8.31
N LEU A 129 -21.29 31.70 -8.80
CA LEU A 129 -21.79 30.85 -9.89
C LEU A 129 -22.67 29.73 -9.37
N LEU A 130 -22.27 29.09 -8.26
CA LEU A 130 -22.97 28.02 -7.57
C LEU A 130 -23.38 26.86 -8.52
N LEU A 131 -22.43 26.33 -9.28
CA LEU A 131 -22.65 25.29 -10.29
C LEU A 131 -22.10 23.92 -9.88
N GLN A 132 -22.57 22.89 -10.57
CA GLN A 132 -21.96 21.56 -10.60
C GLN A 132 -21.19 21.39 -11.91
N GLY A 133 -19.90 21.12 -11.82
CA GLY A 133 -19.07 20.73 -12.96
C GLY A 133 -19.17 19.23 -13.25
N LEU A 134 -19.08 18.87 -14.53
CA LEU A 134 -18.98 17.48 -15.02
C LEU A 134 -17.77 17.32 -15.95
N ALA A 135 -17.02 16.25 -15.75
CA ALA A 135 -15.95 15.77 -16.62
C ALA A 135 -15.98 14.24 -16.70
N THR A 136 -15.54 13.64 -17.81
CA THR A 136 -15.58 12.17 -18.00
C THR A 136 -14.23 11.59 -18.44
N SER A 137 -14.02 10.29 -18.18
CA SER A 137 -12.85 9.54 -18.66
C SER A 137 -13.18 8.06 -18.86
N ASP A 138 -12.51 7.43 -19.84
CA ASP A 138 -12.58 5.98 -20.07
C ASP A 138 -11.80 5.18 -19.00
N THR A 139 -10.95 5.83 -18.21
CA THR A 139 -10.16 5.17 -17.15
C THR A 139 -10.35 5.85 -15.80
N ILE A 140 -10.30 5.05 -14.72
CA ILE A 140 -10.50 5.55 -13.36
C ILE A 140 -9.48 6.64 -12.99
N ALA A 141 -8.24 6.51 -13.45
CA ALA A 141 -7.17 7.46 -13.15
C ALA A 141 -7.27 8.77 -13.96
N GLY A 142 -8.10 8.81 -15.00
CA GLY A 142 -8.11 9.91 -15.96
C GLY A 142 -7.14 9.70 -17.13
N PRO A 143 -6.71 10.79 -17.80
CA PRO A 143 -7.17 12.17 -17.58
C PRO A 143 -8.67 12.31 -17.88
N TYR A 144 -9.34 13.22 -17.16
CA TYR A 144 -10.75 13.54 -17.35
C TYR A 144 -10.89 14.74 -18.29
N SER A 145 -11.88 14.68 -19.19
CA SER A 145 -12.20 15.75 -20.13
C SER A 145 -13.45 16.49 -19.66
N PHE A 146 -13.36 17.82 -19.61
CA PHE A 146 -14.49 18.69 -19.24
C PHE A 146 -15.68 18.51 -20.20
N VAL A 147 -16.89 18.44 -19.63
CA VAL A 147 -18.16 18.36 -20.39
C VAL A 147 -18.94 19.66 -20.24
N ASN A 148 -19.33 20.04 -19.02
CA ASN A 148 -20.07 21.27 -18.74
C ASN A 148 -19.94 21.71 -17.27
N ALA A 149 -20.49 22.88 -16.97
CA ALA A 149 -20.85 23.30 -15.61
C ALA A 149 -22.29 23.82 -15.63
N SER A 150 -23.14 23.35 -14.71
CA SER A 150 -24.59 23.61 -14.76
C SER A 150 -25.26 23.74 -13.40
N ALA A 151 -26.41 24.41 -13.37
CA ALA A 151 -27.21 24.63 -12.17
C ALA A 151 -28.19 23.46 -11.94
N PRO A 152 -28.16 22.75 -10.79
CA PRO A 152 -28.92 21.52 -10.59
C PRO A 152 -30.44 21.74 -10.57
N LEU A 153 -31.12 21.34 -11.65
CA LEU A 153 -32.57 21.54 -11.84
C LEU A 153 -33.02 23.00 -11.65
N GLY A 154 -32.14 23.95 -11.99
CA GLY A 154 -32.38 25.40 -11.79
C GLY A 154 -32.20 25.91 -10.36
N ASN A 155 -31.75 25.05 -9.43
CA ASN A 155 -31.30 25.44 -8.09
C ASN A 155 -29.80 25.81 -8.11
N TRP A 156 -29.27 26.23 -6.97
CA TRP A 156 -27.84 26.50 -6.76
C TRP A 156 -27.13 25.26 -6.18
N SER A 157 -25.82 25.15 -6.43
CA SER A 157 -24.96 24.14 -5.85
C SER A 157 -23.67 24.76 -5.30
N GLN A 158 -23.51 24.67 -4.00
CA GLN A 158 -22.26 24.95 -3.31
C GLN A 158 -21.63 23.60 -2.91
N ASP A 159 -21.38 23.42 -1.62
CA ASP A 159 -20.71 22.28 -1.00
C ASP A 159 -21.30 20.92 -1.44
N PHE A 160 -20.50 20.15 -2.18
CA PHE A 160 -20.94 19.01 -2.98
C PHE A 160 -20.53 17.62 -2.43
N GLY A 161 -21.43 16.65 -2.61
CA GLY A 161 -21.24 15.24 -2.31
C GLY A 161 -21.96 14.33 -3.30
N LEU A 162 -21.55 13.06 -3.35
CA LEU A 162 -22.14 12.05 -4.23
C LEU A 162 -22.30 10.74 -3.45
N PHE A 163 -23.41 10.05 -3.69
CA PHE A 163 -23.74 8.78 -3.08
C PHE A 163 -24.35 7.81 -4.09
N THR A 164 -23.80 6.61 -4.20
CA THR A 164 -24.38 5.50 -4.98
C THR A 164 -24.95 4.44 -4.03
N ASP A 165 -26.23 4.10 -4.19
CA ASP A 165 -26.88 3.06 -3.39
C ASP A 165 -26.44 1.67 -3.87
N TYR A 166 -25.75 0.90 -3.02
CA TYR A 166 -25.24 -0.42 -3.43
C TYR A 166 -26.34 -1.49 -3.61
N LYS A 167 -27.61 -1.18 -3.32
CA LYS A 167 -28.74 -2.12 -3.39
C LYS A 167 -29.44 -2.10 -4.74
N ASP A 168 -29.49 -0.94 -5.40
CA ASP A 168 -30.15 -0.75 -6.70
C ASP A 168 -29.25 -0.08 -7.77
N GLY A 169 -28.04 0.37 -7.40
CA GLY A 169 -27.05 0.95 -8.30
C GLY A 169 -27.24 2.44 -8.58
N ARG A 170 -28.33 3.06 -8.11
CA ARG A 170 -28.67 4.44 -8.47
C ARG A 170 -27.80 5.45 -7.72
N SER A 171 -27.41 6.50 -8.42
CA SER A 171 -26.52 7.54 -7.91
C SER A 171 -27.27 8.83 -7.62
N TYR A 172 -26.81 9.56 -6.61
CA TYR A 172 -27.44 10.75 -6.07
C TYR A 172 -26.41 11.85 -5.81
N ALA A 173 -26.70 13.07 -6.25
CA ALA A 173 -26.02 14.27 -5.81
C ALA A 173 -26.53 14.70 -4.44
N LEU A 174 -25.62 15.23 -3.62
CA LEU A 174 -25.95 16.00 -2.43
C LEU A 174 -25.28 17.37 -2.53
N TYR A 175 -26.03 18.43 -2.29
CA TYR A 175 -25.50 19.80 -2.41
C TYR A 175 -26.23 20.77 -1.49
N SER A 176 -25.49 21.69 -0.87
CA SER A 176 -26.08 22.87 -0.22
C SER A 176 -26.43 23.94 -1.26
N ASN A 177 -27.55 24.64 -1.06
CA ASN A 177 -28.15 25.54 -2.05
C ASN A 177 -27.70 27.02 -1.86
N GLY A 178 -26.41 27.24 -1.60
CA GLY A 178 -25.83 28.58 -1.38
C GLY A 178 -26.13 29.21 -0.02
N ASP A 179 -25.59 30.41 0.24
CA ASP A 179 -25.56 31.06 1.57
C ASP A 179 -26.68 32.08 1.83
N SER A 180 -27.69 32.17 0.96
CA SER A 180 -28.86 33.02 1.19
C SER A 180 -29.80 32.42 2.25
N VAL A 181 -30.66 33.26 2.85
CA VAL A 181 -31.67 32.81 3.83
C VAL A 181 -32.66 31.83 3.19
N GLU A 182 -32.89 32.00 1.90
CA GLU A 182 -33.69 31.15 1.00
C GLU A 182 -32.92 29.89 0.53
N GLY A 183 -31.58 29.93 0.57
CA GLY A 183 -30.65 28.91 0.09
C GLY A 183 -30.15 27.92 1.14
N ARG A 184 -30.51 28.11 2.41
CA ARG A 184 -30.09 27.33 3.60
C ARG A 184 -30.44 25.83 3.64
N ASP A 185 -30.80 25.20 2.52
CA ASP A 185 -31.24 23.81 2.46
C ASP A 185 -30.20 22.93 1.77
N VAL A 186 -30.17 21.65 2.15
CA VAL A 186 -29.38 20.62 1.47
C VAL A 186 -30.31 19.71 0.66
N TYR A 187 -30.00 19.53 -0.62
CA TYR A 187 -30.74 18.66 -1.53
C TYR A 187 -30.10 17.26 -1.60
N LEU A 188 -30.94 16.27 -1.87
CA LEU A 188 -30.57 14.91 -2.26
C LEU A 188 -31.35 14.61 -3.54
N THR A 189 -30.64 14.58 -4.67
CA THR A 189 -31.24 14.56 -6.01
C THR A 189 -30.68 13.38 -6.80
N GLU A 190 -31.56 12.60 -7.43
CA GLU A 190 -31.21 11.44 -8.23
C GLU A 190 -30.58 11.86 -9.57
N TYR A 191 -29.52 11.16 -9.98
CA TYR A 191 -28.97 11.26 -11.33
C TYR A 191 -29.74 10.37 -12.31
N ASN A 192 -29.74 10.72 -13.58
CA ASN A 192 -30.18 9.85 -14.67
C ASN A 192 -29.31 8.57 -14.77
N GLU A 193 -29.76 7.58 -15.56
CA GLU A 193 -29.07 6.29 -15.74
C GLU A 193 -27.63 6.43 -16.30
N GLU A 194 -27.35 7.51 -17.02
CA GLU A 194 -26.01 7.85 -17.54
C GLU A 194 -25.09 8.51 -16.50
N VAL A 195 -25.64 9.00 -15.38
CA VAL A 195 -24.96 9.87 -14.41
C VAL A 195 -24.40 11.15 -15.08
N SER A 196 -25.08 11.63 -16.12
CA SER A 196 -24.74 12.81 -16.95
C SER A 196 -25.60 14.05 -16.61
N ALA A 197 -26.76 13.86 -15.98
CA ALA A 197 -27.65 14.94 -15.54
C ALA A 197 -28.47 14.51 -14.29
N LEU A 198 -29.09 15.48 -13.62
CA LEU A 198 -30.01 15.25 -12.50
C LEU A 198 -31.46 15.15 -13.00
N ASP A 199 -32.23 14.22 -12.40
CA ASP A 199 -33.62 13.93 -12.76
C ASP A 199 -34.62 14.42 -11.69
N GLU A 200 -34.61 13.82 -10.49
CA GLU A 200 -35.63 14.05 -9.46
C GLU A 200 -35.04 14.34 -8.07
N VAL A 201 -35.61 15.33 -7.37
CA VAL A 201 -35.27 15.62 -5.95
C VAL A 201 -35.90 14.55 -5.05
N ALA A 202 -35.11 13.56 -4.64
CA ALA A 202 -35.54 12.51 -3.72
C ALA A 202 -35.81 13.05 -2.30
N HIS A 203 -35.01 14.02 -1.81
CA HIS A 203 -35.26 14.68 -0.53
C HIS A 203 -34.68 16.10 -0.46
N ARG A 204 -35.29 16.95 0.37
CA ARG A 204 -34.78 18.29 0.74
C ARG A 204 -34.73 18.38 2.25
N PHE A 205 -33.53 18.58 2.81
CA PHE A 205 -33.33 18.83 4.23
C PHE A 205 -33.65 20.29 4.53
N ASP A 206 -34.95 20.61 4.51
CA ASP A 206 -35.41 21.96 4.77
C ASP A 206 -35.18 22.35 6.25
N LYS A 207 -34.89 23.64 6.48
CA LYS A 207 -34.68 24.28 7.81
C LYS A 207 -33.28 24.10 8.44
N TYR A 208 -32.31 23.46 7.77
CA TYR A 208 -30.99 23.18 8.36
C TYR A 208 -29.85 23.82 7.56
N ASP A 209 -29.29 24.90 8.10
CA ASP A 209 -28.11 25.58 7.53
C ASP A 209 -26.85 24.71 7.68
N LEU A 210 -26.61 23.91 6.64
CA LEU A 210 -25.67 22.79 6.61
C LEU A 210 -24.93 22.72 5.25
N GLU A 211 -23.79 22.04 5.28
CA GLU A 211 -22.85 21.87 4.16
C GLU A 211 -22.12 20.51 4.27
N ALA A 212 -21.16 20.28 3.39
CA ALA A 212 -20.29 19.10 3.29
C ALA A 212 -21.02 17.73 3.34
N PRO A 213 -22.07 17.52 2.53
CA PRO A 213 -22.96 16.38 2.70
C PRO A 213 -22.37 15.04 2.20
N THR A 214 -22.62 13.97 2.95
CA THR A 214 -22.29 12.59 2.53
C THR A 214 -23.27 11.58 3.12
N ILE A 215 -23.50 10.43 2.46
CA ILE A 215 -24.37 9.36 2.96
C ILE A 215 -23.58 8.08 3.23
N LEU A 216 -23.60 7.64 4.49
CA LEU A 216 -23.16 6.31 4.91
C LEU A 216 -24.36 5.37 4.86
N GLN A 217 -24.33 4.39 3.96
CA GLN A 217 -25.38 3.39 3.84
C GLN A 217 -25.04 2.09 4.58
N THR A 218 -25.95 1.62 5.43
CA THR A 218 -25.87 0.30 6.07
C THR A 218 -26.86 -0.69 5.42
N GLU A 219 -26.83 -1.96 5.84
CA GLU A 219 -27.78 -2.99 5.37
C GLU A 219 -29.26 -2.56 5.54
N LYS A 220 -29.59 -1.77 6.56
CA LYS A 220 -30.97 -1.37 6.88
C LYS A 220 -31.30 0.11 6.66
N SER A 221 -30.34 1.00 6.89
CA SER A 221 -30.59 2.44 7.03
C SER A 221 -29.49 3.29 6.40
N TYR A 222 -29.86 4.51 6.02
CA TYR A 222 -29.00 5.57 5.52
C TYR A 222 -28.67 6.54 6.64
N TYR A 223 -27.45 7.09 6.61
CA TYR A 223 -26.97 8.12 7.53
C TYR A 223 -26.42 9.28 6.71
N ALA A 224 -27.16 10.38 6.62
CA ALA A 224 -26.64 11.61 6.01
C ALA A 224 -25.83 12.35 7.07
N LEU A 225 -24.56 12.65 6.78
CA LEU A 225 -23.64 13.41 7.63
C LEU A 225 -23.36 14.76 6.96
N MET A 226 -23.39 15.84 7.75
CA MET A 226 -23.23 17.22 7.27
C MET A 226 -22.56 18.07 8.36
N SER A 227 -21.77 19.07 7.98
CA SER A 227 -21.31 20.13 8.90
C SER A 227 -22.26 21.33 8.86
N HIS A 228 -22.19 22.18 9.88
CA HIS A 228 -22.77 23.52 9.82
C HIS A 228 -21.94 24.45 8.94
N LYS A 229 -22.56 25.52 8.42
CA LYS A 229 -21.88 26.53 7.63
C LYS A 229 -20.98 27.40 8.48
N THR A 230 -19.69 27.10 8.47
CA THR A 230 -18.67 27.94 9.12
C THR A 230 -17.44 28.20 8.24
N GLY A 231 -17.50 27.87 6.94
CA GLY A 231 -16.33 27.87 6.06
C GLY A 231 -15.27 26.90 6.58
N TYR A 232 -13.98 27.22 6.40
CA TYR A 232 -12.86 26.37 6.84
C TYR A 232 -12.77 26.09 8.35
N ARG A 233 -13.59 26.74 9.18
CA ARG A 233 -13.68 26.45 10.61
C ARG A 233 -14.34 25.07 10.84
N PRO A 234 -13.77 24.18 11.65
CA PRO A 234 -14.43 22.94 12.03
C PRO A 234 -15.59 23.20 13.01
N ASN A 235 -16.62 22.35 12.96
CA ASN A 235 -17.79 22.41 13.84
C ASN A 235 -18.27 21.00 14.20
N ASN A 236 -19.39 20.93 14.93
CA ASN A 236 -19.97 19.65 15.36
C ASN A 236 -20.82 19.05 14.22
N VAL A 237 -20.22 18.15 13.44
CA VAL A 237 -20.91 17.41 12.37
C VAL A 237 -22.11 16.67 12.94
N VAL A 238 -23.24 16.81 12.25
CA VAL A 238 -24.50 16.15 12.59
C VAL A 238 -24.75 14.96 11.68
N ALA A 239 -25.49 13.98 12.17
CA ALA A 239 -26.04 12.90 11.38
C ALA A 239 -27.57 12.85 11.48
N PHE A 240 -28.20 12.51 10.35
CA PHE A 240 -29.61 12.16 10.23
C PHE A 240 -29.74 10.66 9.94
N ARG A 241 -30.90 10.04 10.18
CA ARG A 241 -31.16 8.63 9.82
C ARG A 241 -32.50 8.45 9.13
N ALA A 242 -32.51 7.71 8.03
CA ALA A 242 -33.72 7.19 7.38
C ALA A 242 -33.58 5.71 6.98
N ASP A 243 -34.70 5.05 6.66
CA ASP A 243 -34.72 3.71 6.04
C ASP A 243 -34.98 3.76 4.52
N LYS A 244 -35.24 4.95 3.98
CA LYS A 244 -35.36 5.27 2.54
C LYS A 244 -34.71 6.63 2.30
N LEU A 245 -34.14 6.87 1.11
CA LEU A 245 -33.54 8.16 0.76
C LEU A 245 -34.57 9.31 0.76
N THR A 246 -35.81 9.03 0.34
CA THR A 246 -36.95 9.95 0.39
C THR A 246 -37.44 10.25 1.81
N GLY A 247 -36.90 9.58 2.83
CA GLY A 247 -37.24 9.77 4.23
C GLY A 247 -38.39 8.86 4.75
N PRO A 248 -39.04 9.23 5.86
CA PRO A 248 -38.73 10.39 6.70
C PRO A 248 -37.34 10.26 7.36
N TRP A 249 -36.61 11.37 7.41
CA TRP A 249 -35.35 11.46 8.15
C TRP A 249 -35.61 11.85 9.61
N SER A 250 -34.77 11.34 10.53
CA SER A 250 -34.82 11.69 11.94
C SER A 250 -34.40 13.14 12.20
N GLN A 251 -34.63 13.64 13.41
CA GLN A 251 -33.88 14.81 13.89
C GLN A 251 -32.36 14.54 13.90
N PRO A 252 -31.52 15.57 13.70
CA PRO A 252 -30.07 15.43 13.71
C PRO A 252 -29.51 15.17 15.11
N TRP A 253 -28.34 14.52 15.19
CA TRP A 253 -27.53 14.43 16.41
C TRP A 253 -26.04 14.56 16.10
N ILE A 254 -25.26 15.09 17.06
CA ILE A 254 -23.81 15.28 16.91
C ILE A 254 -23.06 13.94 16.94
N VAL A 255 -22.13 13.74 15.99
CA VAL A 255 -21.47 12.44 15.76
C VAL A 255 -20.20 12.20 16.60
N ALA A 256 -19.66 13.24 17.21
CA ALA A 256 -18.43 13.21 18.01
C ALA A 256 -18.69 13.64 19.48
N PRO A 257 -17.72 13.50 20.39
CA PRO A 257 -17.81 14.13 21.71
C PRO A 257 -17.92 15.66 21.57
N LEU A 258 -18.77 16.28 22.38
CA LEU A 258 -18.96 17.74 22.38
C LEU A 258 -17.63 18.47 22.61
N ASN A 259 -17.55 19.71 22.12
CA ASN A 259 -16.37 20.58 22.16
C ASN A 259 -15.14 20.07 21.38
N THR A 260 -15.16 18.86 20.81
CA THR A 260 -14.08 18.41 19.92
C THR A 260 -14.19 18.96 18.50
N ARG A 261 -15.36 19.51 18.12
CA ARG A 261 -15.68 19.96 16.74
C ARG A 261 -15.33 18.88 15.71
N THR A 262 -15.87 17.69 15.95
CA THR A 262 -15.59 16.49 15.13
C THR A 262 -14.10 16.12 15.10
N PHE A 263 -13.39 16.32 16.22
CA PHE A 263 -11.93 16.22 16.31
C PHE A 263 -11.20 17.20 15.35
N ASN A 264 -11.65 18.45 15.32
CA ASN A 264 -11.19 19.51 14.40
C ASN A 264 -11.25 19.10 12.92
N SER A 265 -12.35 18.47 12.48
CA SER A 265 -12.60 18.16 11.07
C SER A 265 -13.96 18.65 10.59
N GLN A 266 -14.09 18.84 9.29
CA GLN A 266 -15.34 19.03 8.56
C GLN A 266 -15.69 17.72 7.83
N SER A 267 -16.93 17.54 7.39
CA SER A 267 -17.33 16.38 6.58
C SER A 267 -16.72 16.42 5.17
N GLY A 268 -16.60 15.25 4.53
CA GLY A 268 -16.05 15.11 3.17
C GLY A 268 -16.63 13.90 2.46
N PHE A 269 -16.39 12.69 3.00
CA PHE A 269 -16.88 11.44 2.43
C PHE A 269 -17.12 10.35 3.50
N THR A 270 -17.84 9.29 3.14
CA THR A 270 -17.96 8.09 3.97
C THR A 270 -17.76 6.83 3.12
N LEU A 271 -16.89 5.93 3.58
CA LEU A 271 -16.51 4.73 2.84
C LEU A 271 -17.07 3.46 3.52
N ARG A 272 -17.79 2.64 2.75
CA ARG A 272 -18.24 1.30 3.15
C ARG A 272 -17.23 0.24 2.71
N VAL A 273 -16.42 -0.25 3.65
CA VAL A 273 -15.48 -1.35 3.44
C VAL A 273 -16.19 -2.69 3.69
N LYS A 274 -16.73 -3.31 2.62
CA LYS A 274 -17.39 -4.63 2.65
C LYS A 274 -16.38 -5.77 2.73
N GLY A 275 -15.83 -5.99 3.93
CA GLY A 275 -14.86 -7.04 4.18
C GLY A 275 -15.46 -8.45 4.29
N THR A 276 -14.65 -9.48 4.06
CA THR A 276 -15.09 -10.90 4.11
C THR A 276 -15.38 -11.44 5.51
N LYS A 277 -15.27 -10.62 6.57
CA LYS A 277 -15.67 -10.99 7.94
C LYS A 277 -16.59 -9.95 8.58
N LYS A 278 -16.36 -8.66 8.35
CA LYS A 278 -17.25 -7.57 8.80
C LYS A 278 -17.28 -6.44 7.78
N THR A 279 -18.42 -5.78 7.65
CA THR A 279 -18.49 -4.46 7.01
C THR A 279 -18.01 -3.41 8.02
N THR A 280 -17.03 -2.61 7.62
CA THR A 280 -16.57 -1.43 8.37
C THR A 280 -16.99 -0.18 7.61
N TYR A 281 -17.29 0.88 8.36
CA TYR A 281 -17.62 2.18 7.80
C TYR A 281 -16.60 3.19 8.30
N LEU A 282 -16.05 3.99 7.39
CA LEU A 282 -15.13 5.07 7.70
C LEU A 282 -15.84 6.39 7.45
N TYR A 283 -15.63 7.34 8.35
CA TYR A 283 -15.87 8.75 8.10
C TYR A 283 -14.55 9.37 7.69
N ILE A 284 -14.59 10.08 6.56
CA ILE A 284 -13.46 10.77 5.98
C ILE A 284 -13.83 12.24 6.00
N GLY A 285 -13.12 13.00 6.83
CA GLY A 285 -13.30 14.45 6.95
C GLY A 285 -12.01 15.19 6.64
N ASP A 286 -12.09 16.49 6.45
CA ASP A 286 -10.92 17.32 6.20
C ASP A 286 -10.63 18.20 7.40
N GLN A 287 -9.34 18.31 7.75
CA GLN A 287 -8.89 19.25 8.76
C GLN A 287 -8.30 20.49 8.04
N ALA A 288 -9.13 21.44 7.64
CA ALA A 288 -8.67 22.63 6.92
C ALA A 288 -7.77 23.54 7.79
N MET A 289 -6.75 24.17 7.19
CA MET A 289 -5.97 25.25 7.79
C MET A 289 -5.88 26.36 6.75
N GLY A 290 -6.31 27.57 7.10
CA GLY A 290 -6.55 28.63 6.11
C GLY A 290 -5.28 29.20 5.46
N LEU A 291 -5.49 29.75 4.26
CA LEU A 291 -4.68 30.75 3.54
C LEU A 291 -3.16 30.53 3.53
N GLU A 292 -2.44 30.97 4.57
CA GLU A 292 -0.96 31.07 4.54
C GLU A 292 -0.21 29.72 4.69
N LEU A 293 -0.90 28.61 4.99
CA LEU A 293 -0.25 27.35 5.39
C LEU A 293 -0.68 26.11 4.59
N ILE A 294 -1.40 26.31 3.49
CA ILE A 294 -2.12 25.26 2.77
C ILE A 294 -1.23 24.16 2.16
N VAL A 295 0.05 24.41 1.87
CA VAL A 295 0.98 23.40 1.32
C VAL A 295 2.00 22.83 2.31
N GLY A 296 2.12 23.39 3.51
CA GLY A 296 2.90 22.75 4.59
C GLY A 296 2.26 21.45 5.13
N ILE A 297 1.01 21.18 4.74
CA ILE A 297 0.11 20.23 5.40
C ILE A 297 -0.89 19.62 4.41
N ALA A 298 -0.43 18.71 3.55
CA ALA A 298 -1.32 17.66 3.04
C ALA A 298 -1.65 16.69 4.21
N SER A 299 -2.55 17.13 5.09
CA SER A 299 -3.02 16.45 6.30
C SER A 299 -4.35 17.07 6.78
N GLY A 300 -5.50 16.52 6.40
CA GLY A 300 -5.66 15.46 5.41
C GLY A 300 -7.04 14.83 5.47
N THR A 301 -7.20 13.87 4.56
CA THR A 301 -8.25 12.86 4.44
C THR A 301 -8.38 12.06 5.75
N MET A 302 -9.03 12.64 6.76
CA MET A 302 -9.12 12.13 8.13
C MET A 302 -10.00 10.88 8.18
N SER A 303 -9.40 9.71 7.94
CA SER A 303 -10.07 8.42 8.10
C SER A 303 -10.24 8.05 9.57
N THR A 304 -11.34 8.48 10.19
CA THR A 304 -11.78 7.96 11.50
C THR A 304 -12.86 6.90 11.31
N ILE A 305 -13.02 6.01 12.28
CA ILE A 305 -13.97 4.90 12.14
C ILE A 305 -15.35 5.32 12.63
N TRP A 306 -16.34 5.17 11.75
CA TRP A 306 -17.74 5.20 12.15
C TRP A 306 -18.12 3.85 12.79
N THR A 307 -18.18 3.81 14.12
CA THR A 307 -18.38 2.53 14.83
C THR A 307 -19.86 2.20 15.04
N CYS A 308 -20.35 1.21 14.29
CA CYS A 308 -21.70 0.65 14.45
C CYS A 308 -21.75 -0.48 15.49
N LYS A 309 -21.34 -0.23 16.75
CA LYS A 309 -21.58 -1.19 17.86
C LYS A 309 -22.88 -0.89 18.59
N ARG A 310 -23.73 -1.92 18.76
CA ARG A 310 -24.98 -1.83 19.55
C ARG A 310 -24.67 -1.79 21.05
N LYS A 311 -24.62 -0.60 21.64
CA LYS A 311 -25.27 -0.26 22.93
C LYS A 311 -25.12 1.22 23.27
N ASP A 312 -23.99 1.81 22.89
CA ASP A 312 -23.74 3.24 23.00
C ASP A 312 -23.90 3.89 21.62
N ALA A 313 -24.49 5.08 21.55
CA ALA A 313 -24.96 5.67 20.29
C ALA A 313 -23.85 5.80 19.22
N ARG A 314 -24.24 5.67 17.94
CA ARG A 314 -23.36 5.75 16.76
C ARG A 314 -22.51 7.03 16.83
N ARG A 315 -21.22 6.86 17.10
CA ARG A 315 -20.24 7.94 17.29
C ARG A 315 -18.93 7.62 16.58
N LEU A 316 -18.24 8.68 16.17
CA LEU A 316 -16.88 8.64 15.65
C LEU A 316 -15.89 8.23 16.73
N VAL A 317 -14.85 7.49 16.33
CA VAL A 317 -13.75 7.07 17.21
C VAL A 317 -12.43 7.57 16.64
N TRP A 318 -11.84 8.55 17.31
CA TRP A 318 -10.48 9.02 17.05
C TRP A 318 -9.46 8.11 17.74
N LYS A 319 -8.78 7.26 16.94
CA LYS A 319 -7.64 6.41 17.33
C LYS A 319 -6.80 6.09 16.11
N GLU A 320 -5.48 6.01 16.30
CA GLU A 320 -4.59 5.32 15.39
C GLU A 320 -4.98 3.84 15.33
N LEU A 321 -5.09 3.30 14.11
CA LEU A 321 -5.72 2.01 13.89
C LEU A 321 -5.04 1.21 12.78
N THR A 322 -5.02 -0.10 12.97
CA THR A 322 -4.77 -1.07 11.90
C THR A 322 -6.10 -1.44 11.25
N MET A 323 -6.17 -1.54 9.93
CA MET A 323 -7.34 -2.06 9.22
C MET A 323 -6.95 -2.97 8.06
N SER A 324 -7.70 -4.06 7.87
CA SER A 324 -7.59 -4.91 6.70
C SER A 324 -8.78 -4.66 5.78
N SER A 325 -8.55 -4.04 4.62
CA SER A 325 -9.55 -3.86 3.55
C SER A 325 -10.27 -5.19 3.22
N LYS A 326 -9.51 -6.27 3.06
CA LYS A 326 -10.03 -7.62 2.72
C LYS A 326 -11.01 -8.22 3.73
N SER A 327 -10.68 -8.17 5.02
CA SER A 327 -11.54 -8.75 6.06
C SER A 327 -12.56 -7.76 6.59
N GLY A 328 -12.30 -6.47 6.37
CA GLY A 328 -12.95 -5.33 6.99
C GLY A 328 -12.61 -5.20 8.48
N GLU A 329 -11.80 -6.09 9.06
CA GLU A 329 -11.40 -6.03 10.46
C GLU A 329 -10.49 -4.82 10.71
N TRP A 330 -10.58 -4.28 11.93
CA TRP A 330 -9.74 -3.19 12.40
C TRP A 330 -9.53 -3.34 13.90
N SER A 331 -8.40 -2.84 14.38
CA SER A 331 -8.03 -2.78 15.79
C SER A 331 -7.23 -1.49 16.08
N PRO A 332 -7.44 -0.83 17.24
CA PRO A 332 -6.64 0.32 17.64
C PRO A 332 -5.19 -0.12 17.89
N VAL A 333 -4.23 0.71 17.51
CA VAL A 333 -2.81 0.49 17.84
C VAL A 333 -2.59 0.79 19.32
N LYS A 334 -1.77 0.00 20.01
CA LYS A 334 -1.35 0.29 21.38
C LYS A 334 0.02 0.97 21.37
N GLY A 335 0.07 2.24 21.73
CA GLY A 335 1.30 3.00 21.92
C GLY A 335 1.77 3.06 23.37
N GLN A 336 3.06 3.36 23.56
CA GLN A 336 3.66 3.65 24.86
C GLN A 336 3.45 5.13 25.21
N ASN A 337 2.93 5.40 26.40
CA ASN A 337 2.69 6.76 26.88
C ASN A 337 3.93 7.30 27.62
N TYR A 338 4.23 8.58 27.42
CA TYR A 338 5.20 9.35 28.21
C TYR A 338 4.47 10.61 28.67
N LEU A 339 4.21 10.73 29.98
CA LEU A 339 3.31 11.72 30.56
C LEU A 339 4.01 13.06 30.81
N GLY A 340 3.29 14.17 30.65
CA GLY A 340 3.87 15.50 30.83
C GLY A 340 4.40 15.76 32.24
N LYS A 341 3.75 15.19 33.27
CA LYS A 341 4.25 15.23 34.65
C LYS A 341 5.68 14.65 34.83
N ASP A 342 6.10 13.73 33.96
CA ASP A 342 7.40 13.04 34.05
C ASP A 342 8.46 13.67 33.10
N ALA A 343 8.06 14.64 32.25
CA ALA A 343 8.97 15.38 31.38
C ALA A 343 9.85 16.40 32.13
N VAL A 344 10.95 16.84 31.53
CA VAL A 344 11.79 17.93 32.03
C VAL A 344 11.38 19.24 31.33
N THR A 345 11.37 20.36 32.05
CA THR A 345 11.14 21.69 31.45
C THR A 345 12.39 22.58 31.59
N ALA A 346 12.54 23.53 30.67
CA ALA A 346 13.62 24.51 30.66
C ALA A 346 13.07 25.92 30.38
N GLY A 347 13.82 26.95 30.78
CA GLY A 347 13.42 28.35 30.63
C GLY A 347 12.15 28.68 31.42
N ASN A 348 11.17 29.28 30.74
CA ASN A 348 9.88 29.65 31.33
C ASN A 348 8.82 28.53 31.21
N ALA A 349 9.16 27.35 30.69
CA ALA A 349 8.22 26.24 30.58
C ALA A 349 8.03 25.57 31.95
N PHE A 350 6.78 25.29 32.33
CA PHE A 350 6.45 24.76 33.64
C PHE A 350 5.30 23.75 33.62
N LYS A 351 5.20 22.99 34.70
CA LYS A 351 4.13 22.02 34.96
C LYS A 351 2.99 22.73 35.69
N GLN A 352 1.80 22.70 35.11
CA GLN A 352 0.59 23.29 35.68
C GLN A 352 -0.40 22.18 36.05
N GLU A 353 -1.14 22.36 37.16
CA GLU A 353 -2.25 21.49 37.52
C GLU A 353 -3.34 21.56 36.43
N ALA A 354 -3.75 20.39 35.93
CA ALA A 354 -4.80 20.26 34.94
C ALA A 354 -5.57 18.96 35.18
N ASN A 355 -6.73 19.06 35.83
CA ASN A 355 -7.57 17.90 36.20
C ASN A 355 -8.10 17.10 35.00
N PHE A 356 -8.14 17.70 33.81
CA PHE A 356 -8.48 17.06 32.54
C PHE A 356 -7.27 16.40 31.84
N ALA A 357 -6.05 16.69 32.27
CA ALA A 357 -4.81 16.16 31.69
C ALA A 357 -4.40 14.81 32.32
N SER A 358 -3.57 14.07 31.60
CA SER A 358 -3.10 12.73 31.93
C SER A 358 -2.14 12.76 33.11
N GLY A 359 -2.63 12.27 34.26
CA GLY A 359 -1.86 12.36 35.50
C GLY A 359 -1.98 13.71 36.20
N GLY A 360 -2.97 14.54 35.84
CA GLY A 360 -3.31 15.78 36.54
C GLY A 360 -2.38 16.96 36.26
N THR A 361 -1.54 16.88 35.23
CA THR A 361 -0.54 17.90 34.91
C THR A 361 -0.47 18.13 33.41
N ILE A 362 -0.45 19.40 33.01
CA ILE A 362 -0.12 19.83 31.65
C ILE A 362 1.17 20.65 31.67
N LEU A 363 1.91 20.63 30.56
CA LEU A 363 3.13 21.41 30.37
C LEU A 363 2.80 22.66 29.56
N THR A 364 3.09 23.84 30.10
CA THR A 364 2.78 25.13 29.48
C THR A 364 4.00 26.05 29.48
N GLY A 365 3.88 27.25 28.89
CA GLY A 365 4.96 28.23 28.76
C GLY A 365 5.97 27.90 27.65
N ILE A 366 5.61 27.04 26.69
CA ILE A 366 6.49 26.66 25.57
C ILE A 366 6.65 27.84 24.61
N TYR A 367 7.88 28.33 24.47
CA TYR A 367 8.20 29.53 23.68
C TYR A 367 9.63 29.51 23.13
N GLY A 368 9.77 29.64 21.81
CA GLY A 368 11.05 29.65 21.11
C GLY A 368 11.92 28.42 21.43
N ASN A 369 13.24 28.62 21.44
CA ASN A 369 14.22 27.56 21.74
C ASN A 369 14.64 27.51 23.22
N ASP A 370 14.39 28.58 23.99
CA ASP A 370 14.85 28.69 25.38
C ASP A 370 13.83 28.14 26.38
N SER A 371 12.54 28.13 26.02
CA SER A 371 11.44 27.73 26.89
C SER A 371 10.79 26.44 26.37
N THR A 372 11.30 25.29 26.82
CA THR A 372 11.07 23.98 26.17
C THR A 372 10.66 22.87 27.15
N VAL A 373 10.08 21.81 26.58
CA VAL A 373 9.74 20.55 27.23
C VAL A 373 10.61 19.45 26.65
N THR A 374 11.21 18.57 27.45
CA THR A 374 11.89 17.37 26.96
C THR A 374 11.34 16.09 27.59
N PHE A 375 10.90 15.17 26.74
CA PHE A 375 10.57 13.79 27.09
C PHE A 375 11.83 12.92 26.93
N HIS A 376 12.10 12.07 27.92
CA HIS A 376 13.30 11.23 27.99
C HIS A 376 12.95 9.73 28.07
N GLY A 377 13.94 8.86 27.86
CA GLY A 377 13.80 7.42 28.02
C GLY A 377 13.01 6.75 26.89
N ILE A 378 12.90 7.41 25.73
CA ILE A 378 11.99 7.01 24.67
C ILE A 378 12.57 5.81 23.92
N GLU A 379 11.81 4.72 23.91
CA GLU A 379 12.12 3.49 23.16
C GLU A 379 11.96 3.74 21.65
N GLY A 380 13.09 3.81 20.95
CA GLY A 380 13.16 3.83 19.51
C GLY A 380 13.62 2.49 18.93
N THR A 381 13.23 2.22 17.69
CA THR A 381 13.53 0.95 17.01
C THR A 381 14.60 1.05 15.93
N GLY A 382 15.04 2.27 15.59
CA GLY A 382 15.86 2.54 14.40
C GLY A 382 15.06 2.57 13.10
N LYS A 383 13.72 2.58 13.18
CA LYS A 383 12.78 2.70 12.05
C LYS A 383 11.80 3.84 12.30
N PRO A 384 11.13 4.38 11.27
CA PRO A 384 10.08 5.37 11.44
C PRO A 384 8.97 4.87 12.38
N GLN A 385 8.57 5.72 13.33
CA GLN A 385 7.53 5.44 14.32
C GLN A 385 6.58 6.63 14.41
N TRP A 386 5.28 6.36 14.45
CA TRP A 386 4.29 7.40 14.73
C TRP A 386 4.36 7.83 16.20
N VAL A 387 4.39 9.15 16.42
CA VAL A 387 4.37 9.78 17.73
C VAL A 387 3.26 10.82 17.77
N SER A 388 2.23 10.55 18.56
CA SER A 388 1.07 11.43 18.73
C SER A 388 1.30 12.35 19.92
N PHE A 389 1.35 13.65 19.65
CA PHE A 389 1.48 14.70 20.66
C PHE A 389 0.07 15.06 21.12
N TYR A 390 -0.28 14.72 22.35
CA TYR A 390 -1.55 15.10 22.97
C TYR A 390 -1.37 16.47 23.61
N TYR A 391 -2.25 17.41 23.26
CA TYR A 391 -2.04 18.81 23.54
C TYR A 391 -3.37 19.55 23.75
N GLN A 392 -3.26 20.72 24.35
CA GLN A 392 -4.32 21.71 24.49
C GLN A 392 -3.86 23.02 23.85
N ASN A 393 -4.74 23.68 23.10
CA ASN A 393 -4.54 25.05 22.65
C ASN A 393 -5.79 25.87 22.99
N THR A 394 -5.66 26.78 23.94
CA THR A 394 -6.75 27.61 24.48
C THR A 394 -6.91 28.98 23.81
N ASP A 395 -6.18 29.25 22.72
CA ASP A 395 -6.16 30.58 22.10
C ASP A 395 -7.52 31.01 21.50
N ASP A 396 -8.49 30.09 21.45
CA ASP A 396 -9.95 30.35 21.37
C ASP A 396 -10.28 31.58 20.51
N MET A 397 -9.97 31.43 19.22
CA MET A 397 -9.81 32.49 18.21
C MET A 397 -11.13 33.16 17.78
N GLY A 398 -12.09 33.32 18.70
CA GLY A 398 -13.50 33.59 18.36
C GLY A 398 -14.29 32.32 18.02
N PHE A 399 -13.76 31.14 18.35
CA PHE A 399 -14.32 29.84 17.96
C PHE A 399 -15.52 29.34 18.79
N GLY A 400 -16.29 30.22 19.44
CA GLY A 400 -17.56 29.84 20.06
C GLY A 400 -18.58 29.38 19.02
N ASP A 401 -19.42 28.39 19.30
CA ASP A 401 -20.36 27.69 18.37
C ASP A 401 -21.46 28.56 17.69
N GLN A 402 -21.29 29.89 17.67
CA GLN A 402 -22.21 30.85 17.04
C GLN A 402 -21.91 31.04 15.54
N PRO A 403 -22.92 30.90 14.66
CA PRO A 403 -22.86 31.43 13.29
C PRO A 403 -22.57 32.94 13.29
N GLY A 404 -21.79 33.43 12.33
CA GLY A 404 -21.48 34.86 12.21
C GLY A 404 -20.54 35.43 13.28
N GLY A 405 -19.92 34.60 14.12
CA GLY A 405 -18.83 35.04 14.99
C GLY A 405 -17.64 35.57 14.17
N SER A 406 -17.24 36.81 14.41
CA SER A 406 -16.11 37.45 13.71
C SER A 406 -14.83 36.63 13.86
N PRO A 407 -14.03 36.45 12.78
CA PRO A 407 -12.73 35.81 12.89
C PRO A 407 -11.81 36.69 13.73
N ASP A 408 -11.42 36.16 14.90
CA ASP A 408 -10.66 36.86 15.94
C ASP A 408 -11.36 38.10 16.56
N ARG A 409 -10.95 38.48 17.77
CA ARG A 409 -11.32 39.78 18.36
C ARG A 409 -10.57 40.95 17.73
N ILE A 410 -9.76 40.69 16.70
CA ILE A 410 -8.78 41.60 16.11
C ILE A 410 -8.96 41.68 14.56
N GLY A 411 -10.11 41.23 14.04
CA GLY A 411 -10.59 41.58 12.69
C GLY A 411 -9.66 41.23 11.53
N GLY A 412 -8.98 40.08 11.60
CA GLY A 412 -8.00 39.61 10.61
C GLY A 412 -8.37 38.28 9.97
N ALA A 413 -7.59 37.87 8.97
CA ALA A 413 -7.66 36.52 8.43
C ALA A 413 -7.29 35.47 9.50
N TRP A 414 -7.83 34.26 9.38
CA TRP A 414 -7.52 33.19 10.32
C TRP A 414 -6.05 32.76 10.22
N GLN A 415 -5.37 32.67 11.37
CA GLN A 415 -3.98 32.21 11.45
C GLN A 415 -3.79 31.25 12.63
N LEU A 416 -3.00 30.20 12.44
CA LEU A 416 -2.70 29.24 13.51
C LEU A 416 -1.67 29.81 14.49
N ARG A 417 -2.13 30.23 15.68
CA ARG A 417 -1.26 30.83 16.72
C ARG A 417 -0.30 29.87 17.44
N ARG A 418 -0.44 28.54 17.31
CA ARG A 418 0.45 27.59 18.01
C ARG A 418 1.12 26.60 17.07
N ILE A 419 2.43 26.72 16.98
CA ILE A 419 3.30 25.87 16.17
C ILE A 419 4.52 25.54 17.02
N SER A 420 4.77 24.26 17.24
CA SER A 420 5.92 23.81 18.04
C SER A 420 7.04 23.27 17.16
N SER A 421 8.29 23.51 17.58
CA SER A 421 9.46 22.78 17.07
C SER A 421 9.55 21.45 17.78
N VAL A 422 9.86 20.38 17.05
CA VAL A 422 10.12 19.05 17.59
C VAL A 422 11.54 18.64 17.20
N VAL A 423 12.41 18.48 18.19
CA VAL A 423 13.83 18.17 18.03
C VAL A 423 14.12 16.80 18.62
N LEU A 424 14.65 15.90 17.79
CA LEU A 424 15.05 14.55 18.21
C LEU A 424 16.49 14.56 18.70
N ASN A 425 16.75 14.03 19.90
CA ASN A 425 18.10 13.78 20.39
C ASN A 425 19.05 15.00 20.40
N GLY A 426 18.51 16.22 20.47
CA GLY A 426 19.26 17.47 20.39
C GLY A 426 19.74 17.85 18.98
N ASP A 427 19.30 17.17 17.91
CA ASP A 427 19.69 17.49 16.53
C ASP A 427 18.91 18.68 15.98
N THR A 428 19.39 19.89 16.26
CA THR A 428 18.78 21.14 15.80
C THR A 428 18.94 21.40 14.30
N ASN A 429 19.60 20.52 13.54
CA ASN A 429 19.64 20.62 12.08
C ASN A 429 18.39 20.01 11.43
N ASN A 430 17.72 19.10 12.14
CA ASN A 430 16.54 18.37 11.68
C ASN A 430 15.36 18.66 12.62
N VAL A 431 14.77 19.86 12.45
CA VAL A 431 13.61 20.31 13.24
C VAL A 431 12.32 19.93 12.54
N GLU A 432 11.45 19.20 13.23
CA GLU A 432 10.12 18.84 12.74
C GLU A 432 9.09 19.89 13.19
N THR A 433 8.23 20.33 12.27
CA THR A 433 7.17 21.32 12.55
C THR A 433 5.90 20.64 13.03
N LEU A 434 5.42 20.97 14.23
CA LEU A 434 4.21 20.44 14.85
C LEU A 434 3.09 21.51 14.92
N TYR A 435 2.13 21.43 14.00
CA TYR A 435 0.98 22.35 13.97
C TYR A 435 -0.09 21.94 14.98
N GLN A 436 -0.47 22.86 15.88
CA GLN A 436 -1.32 22.58 17.04
C GLN A 436 -2.59 23.46 17.05
N ARG A 437 -3.58 23.05 16.24
CA ARG A 437 -4.92 23.68 16.14
C ARG A 437 -5.56 23.91 17.51
N ASP A 438 -6.32 24.98 17.68
CA ASP A 438 -7.05 25.24 18.93
C ASP A 438 -7.96 24.06 19.32
N THR A 439 -8.13 23.80 20.62
CA THR A 439 -8.79 22.57 21.11
C THR A 439 -9.98 22.82 22.02
N HIS A 440 -10.32 24.07 22.35
CA HIS A 440 -11.11 24.50 23.52
C HIS A 440 -10.41 24.28 24.89
N LYS A 441 -10.93 24.96 25.91
CA LYS A 441 -10.43 24.89 27.29
C LYS A 441 -10.83 23.55 27.93
N GLY A 442 -9.87 22.83 28.50
CA GLY A 442 -10.07 21.54 29.16
C GLY A 442 -10.25 20.34 28.22
N ILE A 443 -10.01 20.52 26.92
CA ILE A 443 -10.17 19.48 25.89
C ILE A 443 -8.79 19.21 25.27
N ILE A 444 -8.39 17.93 25.31
CA ILE A 444 -7.15 17.44 24.73
C ILE A 444 -7.44 16.82 23.37
N LEU A 445 -6.75 17.28 22.32
CA LEU A 445 -6.68 16.63 21.01
C LEU A 445 -5.25 16.12 20.77
N SER A 446 -5.01 15.49 19.62
CA SER A 446 -3.67 14.99 19.27
C SER A 446 -3.30 15.30 17.82
N THR A 447 -2.04 15.65 17.60
CA THR A 447 -1.44 15.79 16.27
C THR A 447 -0.23 14.83 16.17
N PRO A 448 -0.15 13.95 15.15
CA PRO A 448 0.93 12.96 15.05
C PRO A 448 2.00 13.32 14.01
N LEU A 449 3.26 13.00 14.36
CA LEU A 449 4.41 13.02 13.46
C LEU A 449 4.97 11.61 13.28
N GLN A 450 5.57 11.33 12.12
CA GLN A 450 6.32 10.10 11.89
C GLN A 450 7.82 10.39 12.11
N LEU A 451 8.38 9.88 13.20
CA LEU A 451 9.72 10.23 13.69
C LEU A 451 10.65 9.01 13.65
N THR A 452 11.88 9.17 13.16
CA THR A 452 12.87 8.08 13.13
C THR A 452 13.71 8.08 14.40
N LEU A 453 13.25 7.33 15.40
CA LEU A 453 13.90 7.22 16.70
C LEU A 453 15.05 6.20 16.66
N LYS A 454 16.22 6.56 17.20
CA LYS A 454 17.42 5.70 17.27
C LYS A 454 17.10 4.43 18.09
N LYS A 455 17.75 3.31 17.78
CA LYS A 455 17.46 2.04 18.46
C LYS A 455 17.80 2.09 19.96
N GLY A 456 16.86 1.71 20.82
CA GLY A 456 16.97 1.69 22.28
C GLY A 456 16.30 2.87 22.99
N ARG A 457 16.48 2.97 24.31
CA ARG A 457 15.78 3.94 25.19
C ARG A 457 16.44 5.30 25.34
N ASN A 458 17.58 5.54 24.68
CA ASN A 458 18.35 6.76 24.87
C ASN A 458 17.77 7.95 24.08
N ASN A 459 16.56 7.84 23.52
CA ASN A 459 15.98 8.93 22.76
C ASN A 459 15.39 10.01 23.65
N THR A 460 15.56 11.26 23.20
CA THR A 460 14.82 12.42 23.71
C THR A 460 14.00 13.05 22.59
N ILE A 461 12.85 13.60 22.97
CA ILE A 461 12.03 14.48 22.14
C ILE A 461 11.90 15.80 22.90
N THR A 462 12.53 16.85 22.38
CA THR A 462 12.43 18.21 22.89
C THR A 462 11.42 18.98 22.06
N VAL A 463 10.50 19.68 22.72
CA VAL A 463 9.46 20.50 22.10
C VAL A 463 9.65 21.96 22.52
N GLY A 464 9.83 22.83 21.54
CA GLY A 464 9.91 24.29 21.68
C GLY A 464 8.83 24.98 20.86
N GLY A 465 8.93 26.30 20.68
CA GLY A 465 8.02 27.08 19.84
C GLY A 465 8.64 27.54 18.53
N LEU A 466 7.88 27.46 17.44
CA LEU A 466 8.24 27.98 16.11
C LEU A 466 7.50 29.27 15.80
N PHE A 467 8.06 30.05 14.87
CA PHE A 467 7.42 31.28 14.39
C PHE A 467 6.08 30.98 13.72
N ASN A 468 5.03 31.70 14.13
CA ASN A 468 3.66 31.56 13.65
C ASN A 468 3.18 32.74 12.78
N GLY A 469 4.09 33.64 12.39
CA GLY A 469 3.77 34.92 11.74
C GLY A 469 3.78 36.13 12.69
N VAL A 470 3.63 35.90 14.00
CA VAL A 470 3.54 36.94 15.04
C VAL A 470 4.56 36.73 16.16
N ASP A 471 4.64 35.52 16.71
CA ASP A 471 5.56 35.12 17.78
C ASP A 471 5.94 33.63 17.70
N TYR A 472 6.59 33.10 18.75
CA TYR A 472 7.19 31.77 18.76
C TYR A 472 6.52 30.83 19.78
N LYS A 473 5.18 30.73 19.79
CA LYS A 473 4.44 29.94 20.81
C LYS A 473 4.16 28.50 20.41
N GLY A 474 4.57 27.56 21.25
CA GLY A 474 4.06 26.18 21.26
C GLY A 474 2.76 26.06 22.06
N ALA A 475 1.94 25.05 21.79
CA ALA A 475 0.73 24.76 22.58
C ALA A 475 1.06 23.91 23.83
N ASP A 476 0.13 23.85 24.77
CA ASP A 476 0.33 23.14 26.05
C ASP A 476 0.29 21.62 25.83
N LEU A 477 1.22 20.87 26.41
CA LEU A 477 1.38 19.43 26.18
C LEU A 477 0.90 18.58 27.36
N ASP A 478 0.02 17.63 27.08
CA ASP A 478 -0.47 16.63 28.01
C ASP A 478 0.52 15.44 28.11
N ARG A 479 0.78 14.80 26.97
CA ARG A 479 1.63 13.61 26.86
C ARG A 479 2.06 13.39 25.42
N ILE A 480 3.07 12.54 25.22
CA ILE A 480 3.31 11.91 23.91
C ILE A 480 2.96 10.42 23.96
N VAL A 481 2.49 9.87 22.85
CA VAL A 481 2.25 8.44 22.67
C VAL A 481 3.08 7.95 21.48
N VAL A 482 4.05 7.08 21.75
CA VAL A 482 4.94 6.51 20.73
C VAL A 482 4.43 5.14 20.35
N TYR A 483 4.13 4.95 19.07
CA TYR A 483 3.64 3.68 18.55
C TYR A 483 4.79 2.77 18.08
N PRO A 484 4.58 1.44 18.02
CA PRO A 484 5.52 0.53 17.37
C PRO A 484 5.71 0.92 15.90
N PRO A 485 6.89 0.68 15.29
CA PRO A 485 7.09 0.94 13.87
C PRO A 485 6.15 0.08 13.04
N GLU A 486 5.73 0.61 11.88
CA GLU A 486 4.90 -0.16 10.95
C GLU A 486 5.71 -1.34 10.40
N THR A 487 5.15 -2.55 10.50
CA THR A 487 5.73 -3.73 9.86
C THR A 487 5.45 -3.70 8.37
N CYS A 488 6.43 -4.03 7.54
CA CYS A 488 6.27 -4.09 6.08
C CYS A 488 5.19 -5.11 5.68
N GLY A 489 3.99 -4.62 5.33
CA GLY A 489 2.88 -5.43 4.86
C GLY A 489 2.95 -5.65 3.36
N ALA A 490 2.84 -6.91 2.91
CA ALA A 490 2.79 -7.23 1.49
C ALA A 490 1.44 -6.87 0.87
N LEU A 491 1.48 -6.21 -0.30
CA LEU A 491 0.34 -6.00 -1.19
C LEU A 491 -0.34 -7.33 -1.54
N ASN A 492 -1.64 -7.25 -1.78
CA ASN A 492 -2.54 -8.38 -1.81
C ASN A 492 -3.86 -7.97 -2.52
N THR A 493 -3.98 -8.07 -3.85
CA THR A 493 -5.29 -8.14 -4.53
C THR A 493 -5.89 -9.56 -4.45
N ALA A 494 -7.13 -9.80 -4.89
CA ALA A 494 -7.70 -11.15 -4.98
C ALA A 494 -8.71 -11.26 -6.15
N ALA A 495 -8.34 -12.02 -7.18
CA ALA A 495 -9.13 -12.22 -8.39
C ALA A 495 -10.14 -13.39 -8.30
N ASP A 496 -11.12 -13.36 -9.20
CA ASP A 496 -12.18 -14.36 -9.39
C ASP A 496 -11.65 -15.63 -10.10
N PRO A 497 -11.85 -16.85 -9.55
CA PRO A 497 -11.42 -18.10 -10.19
C PRO A 497 -11.91 -18.33 -11.63
N SER A 498 -13.06 -17.77 -12.02
CA SER A 498 -13.65 -17.98 -13.36
C SER A 498 -13.01 -17.10 -14.44
N ALA A 499 -12.58 -15.89 -14.08
CA ALA A 499 -11.83 -14.99 -14.96
C ALA A 499 -10.43 -15.55 -15.27
N ILE A 500 -9.77 -16.12 -14.25
CA ILE A 500 -8.46 -16.78 -14.37
C ILE A 500 -8.51 -17.91 -15.41
N GLU A 501 -9.54 -18.75 -15.38
CA GLU A 501 -9.68 -19.85 -16.35
C GLU A 501 -9.87 -19.36 -17.80
N SER A 502 -10.49 -18.19 -17.98
CA SER A 502 -10.84 -17.63 -19.29
C SER A 502 -9.68 -16.84 -19.91
N ALA A 503 -8.99 -16.00 -19.13
CA ALA A 503 -7.81 -15.26 -19.58
C ALA A 503 -6.67 -16.20 -20.02
N ILE A 504 -6.42 -17.27 -19.24
CA ILE A 504 -5.38 -18.24 -19.56
C ILE A 504 -5.72 -19.03 -20.84
N LYS A 505 -7.01 -19.39 -21.08
CA LYS A 505 -7.44 -20.00 -22.35
C LYS A 505 -7.15 -19.10 -23.56
N LEU A 506 -7.32 -17.79 -23.43
CA LEU A 506 -7.04 -16.83 -24.51
C LEU A 506 -5.53 -16.78 -24.83
N ALA A 507 -4.67 -16.74 -23.80
CA ALA A 507 -3.21 -16.77 -23.94
C ALA A 507 -2.67 -18.11 -24.50
N MET A 508 -3.34 -19.24 -24.25
CA MET A 508 -2.99 -20.54 -24.85
C MET A 508 -3.17 -20.56 -26.38
N MET A 509 -4.13 -19.81 -26.94
CA MET A 509 -4.44 -19.85 -28.37
C MET A 509 -3.47 -19.04 -29.23
N SER A 510 -2.89 -17.96 -28.70
CA SER A 510 -1.94 -17.10 -29.43
C SER A 510 -0.54 -17.73 -29.53
N CYS A 511 -0.01 -18.26 -28.42
CA CYS A 511 1.34 -18.86 -28.41
C CYS A 511 1.45 -20.14 -29.25
N ARG A 512 0.39 -20.96 -29.35
CA ARG A 512 0.45 -22.23 -30.09
C ARG A 512 0.65 -22.04 -31.60
N ARG A 513 0.15 -20.96 -32.19
CA ARG A 513 0.25 -20.69 -33.64
C ARG A 513 1.62 -20.16 -34.09
N GLY A 514 2.48 -19.73 -33.17
CA GLY A 514 3.75 -19.06 -33.51
C GLY A 514 4.95 -19.98 -33.75
N TRP A 515 4.97 -21.21 -33.20
CA TRP A 515 6.20 -22.03 -33.13
C TRP A 515 6.06 -23.47 -33.65
N ASP A 516 4.92 -23.88 -34.21
CA ASP A 516 4.79 -25.17 -34.93
C ASP A 516 5.71 -25.25 -36.19
N ALA A 517 6.43 -24.17 -36.51
CA ALA A 517 7.36 -24.05 -37.63
C ALA A 517 8.80 -24.59 -37.38
N CYS A 518 9.14 -25.11 -36.18
CA CYS A 518 10.55 -25.24 -35.76
C CYS A 518 11.03 -26.61 -35.20
N GLY A 519 10.49 -27.74 -35.69
CA GLY A 519 11.22 -29.02 -35.80
C GLY A 519 11.48 -29.88 -34.53
N SER A 520 11.66 -31.18 -34.75
CA SER A 520 11.58 -32.25 -33.73
C SER A 520 12.75 -32.37 -32.75
N SER A 521 13.82 -31.59 -32.89
CA SER A 521 14.90 -31.53 -31.89
C SER A 521 14.60 -30.59 -30.73
N GLY A 522 13.63 -29.68 -30.88
CA GLY A 522 13.17 -28.79 -29.81
C GLY A 522 12.28 -29.47 -28.76
N ASP A 523 11.61 -30.56 -29.12
CA ASP A 523 10.51 -31.16 -28.34
C ASP A 523 10.88 -31.54 -26.90
N LYS A 524 12.06 -32.11 -26.68
CA LYS A 524 12.50 -32.52 -25.31
C LYS A 524 12.66 -31.31 -24.37
N TYR A 525 13.12 -30.19 -24.91
CA TYR A 525 13.50 -28.99 -24.17
C TYR A 525 12.30 -28.05 -23.99
N TYR A 526 11.47 -27.91 -25.03
CA TYR A 526 10.15 -27.27 -24.97
C TYR A 526 9.26 -27.92 -23.90
N ASN A 527 9.25 -29.26 -23.85
CA ASN A 527 8.46 -30.00 -22.86
C ASN A 527 8.85 -29.67 -21.42
N SER A 528 10.12 -29.51 -21.07
CA SER A 528 10.51 -29.27 -19.67
C SER A 528 10.03 -27.90 -19.15
N ALA A 529 10.18 -26.84 -19.97
CA ALA A 529 9.69 -25.49 -19.61
C ALA A 529 8.16 -25.40 -19.59
N MET A 530 7.48 -25.95 -20.60
CA MET A 530 6.01 -25.97 -20.66
C MET A 530 5.40 -26.85 -19.57
N LYS A 531 5.99 -28.01 -19.26
CA LYS A 531 5.54 -28.85 -18.13
C LYS A 531 5.73 -28.14 -16.80
N CYS A 532 6.74 -27.30 -16.60
CA CYS A 532 6.83 -26.48 -15.38
C CYS A 532 5.74 -25.41 -15.30
N LYS A 533 5.45 -24.70 -16.41
CA LYS A 533 4.32 -23.72 -16.48
C LYS A 533 2.97 -24.42 -16.22
N TRP A 534 2.83 -25.68 -16.63
CA TRP A 534 1.61 -26.48 -16.46
C TRP A 534 1.54 -27.28 -15.15
N LEU A 535 2.67 -27.58 -14.51
CA LEU A 535 2.71 -28.22 -13.19
C LEU A 535 2.11 -27.27 -12.14
N ALA A 536 2.41 -25.98 -12.24
CA ALA A 536 1.80 -24.93 -11.43
C ALA A 536 0.26 -24.81 -11.62
N LEU A 537 -0.26 -25.19 -12.81
CA LEU A 537 -1.70 -25.20 -13.13
C LEU A 537 -2.44 -26.44 -12.60
N GLN A 538 -1.76 -27.59 -12.46
CA GLN A 538 -2.35 -28.84 -11.97
C GLN A 538 -2.23 -29.01 -10.45
N LEU A 539 -1.17 -28.47 -9.87
CA LEU A 539 -1.02 -28.38 -8.43
C LEU A 539 -2.07 -27.41 -7.87
N ASN A 540 -2.74 -27.79 -6.79
CA ASN A 540 -3.75 -26.95 -6.13
C ASN A 540 -3.04 -25.84 -5.34
N ILE A 541 -2.47 -24.85 -6.03
CA ILE A 541 -1.83 -23.64 -5.46
C ILE A 541 -2.95 -22.74 -4.90
N ARG A 542 -3.54 -23.20 -3.80
CA ARG A 542 -4.56 -22.46 -3.05
C ARG A 542 -3.87 -21.54 -2.06
N ARG A 543 -4.04 -20.23 -2.24
CA ARG A 543 -3.89 -19.24 -1.16
C ARG A 543 -4.66 -19.74 0.07
N LYS A 544 -3.96 -20.02 1.18
CA LYS A 544 -4.65 -20.42 2.42
C LYS A 544 -5.29 -19.22 3.12
N LYS A 545 -6.54 -18.90 2.76
CA LYS A 545 -7.52 -18.46 3.76
C LYS A 545 -7.98 -19.71 4.55
N SER A 546 -7.36 -20.02 5.70
CA SER A 546 -7.95 -20.93 6.69
C SER A 546 -7.17 -20.94 8.02
N THR A 547 -7.92 -20.82 9.10
CA THR A 547 -7.54 -20.73 10.52
C THR A 547 -7.12 -22.08 11.12
N ASN A 548 -6.12 -22.75 10.54
CA ASN A 548 -5.59 -23.99 11.12
C ASN A 548 -4.07 -24.14 10.91
N MET A 549 -3.34 -24.53 11.94
CA MET A 549 -1.88 -24.69 11.88
C MET A 549 -1.53 -25.88 10.96
N SER A 550 -0.88 -25.59 9.83
CA SER A 550 -0.28 -26.61 8.97
C SER A 550 1.00 -26.03 8.37
N GLN A 551 2.11 -26.75 8.50
CA GLN A 551 3.43 -26.34 8.04
C GLN A 551 3.39 -25.83 6.59
N PRO A 552 4.17 -24.79 6.23
CA PRO A 552 4.30 -24.36 4.83
C PRO A 552 4.82 -25.50 3.98
N VAL A 553 4.22 -25.71 2.80
CA VAL A 553 4.59 -26.82 1.91
C VAL A 553 5.42 -26.32 0.74
N TRP A 554 6.67 -26.74 0.68
CA TRP A 554 7.57 -26.49 -0.44
C TRP A 554 7.49 -27.63 -1.43
N PHE A 555 7.39 -27.33 -2.73
CA PHE A 555 7.61 -28.29 -3.79
C PHE A 555 8.90 -27.91 -4.53
N ILE A 556 9.93 -28.73 -4.42
CA ILE A 556 11.27 -28.43 -4.93
C ILE A 556 11.66 -29.49 -5.96
N THR A 557 11.91 -29.07 -7.21
CA THR A 557 12.40 -29.99 -8.24
C THR A 557 13.93 -30.11 -8.20
N GLY A 558 14.46 -31.32 -8.36
CA GLY A 558 15.90 -31.56 -8.41
C GLY A 558 16.60 -31.51 -7.05
N ILE A 559 16.02 -32.12 -6.01
CA ILE A 559 16.57 -32.10 -4.63
C ILE A 559 17.83 -32.96 -4.43
N SER A 560 18.32 -33.64 -5.46
CA SER A 560 19.43 -34.59 -5.33
C SER A 560 20.78 -33.94 -5.07
N ASN A 561 21.00 -32.68 -5.50
CA ASN A 561 22.31 -32.01 -5.46
C ASN A 561 22.19 -30.48 -5.34
N GLY A 562 23.33 -29.84 -5.04
CA GLY A 562 23.48 -28.39 -5.07
C GLY A 562 22.42 -27.61 -4.28
N PHE A 563 21.95 -26.51 -4.86
CA PHE A 563 20.96 -25.63 -4.22
C PHE A 563 19.61 -26.30 -3.93
N GLY A 564 19.17 -27.26 -4.75
CA GLY A 564 17.95 -28.03 -4.48
C GLY A 564 18.01 -28.81 -3.18
N LEU A 565 19.15 -29.48 -2.93
CA LEU A 565 19.39 -30.20 -1.68
C LEU A 565 19.50 -29.24 -0.49
N LEU A 566 20.33 -28.20 -0.60
CA LEU A 566 20.58 -27.26 0.49
C LEU A 566 19.32 -26.47 0.87
N LEU A 567 18.52 -26.03 -0.10
CA LEU A 567 17.23 -25.36 0.16
C LEU A 567 16.23 -26.32 0.82
N THR A 568 16.20 -27.58 0.40
CA THR A 568 15.37 -28.62 1.04
C THR A 568 15.75 -28.79 2.51
N LEU A 569 17.04 -28.99 2.80
CA LEU A 569 17.52 -29.15 4.18
C LEU A 569 17.28 -27.88 5.02
N ARG A 570 17.43 -26.69 4.43
CA ARG A 570 17.18 -25.40 5.10
C ARG A 570 15.70 -25.16 5.39
N ALA A 571 14.80 -25.58 4.51
CA ALA A 571 13.35 -25.52 4.73
C ALA A 571 12.88 -26.54 5.76
N LEU A 572 13.40 -27.77 5.73
CA LEU A 572 13.13 -28.79 6.76
C LEU A 572 13.66 -28.35 8.14
N LYS A 573 14.86 -27.76 8.20
CA LYS A 573 15.43 -27.15 9.42
C LYS A 573 14.58 -25.98 9.95
N ALA A 574 13.82 -25.30 9.09
CA ALA A 574 12.84 -24.28 9.49
C ALA A 574 11.48 -24.87 9.94
N GLY A 575 11.34 -26.20 9.97
CA GLY A 575 10.09 -26.88 10.31
C GLY A 575 9.02 -26.81 9.22
N HIS A 576 9.39 -26.49 7.97
CA HIS A 576 8.49 -26.52 6.82
C HIS A 576 8.35 -27.95 6.29
N LYS A 577 7.19 -28.30 5.71
CA LYS A 577 7.08 -29.55 4.94
C LYS A 577 7.75 -29.34 3.59
N VAL A 578 8.65 -30.22 3.19
CA VAL A 578 9.19 -30.24 1.83
C VAL A 578 8.73 -31.51 1.11
N ILE A 579 8.25 -31.34 -0.12
CA ILE A 579 7.95 -32.39 -1.07
C ILE A 579 8.94 -32.20 -2.23
N GLY A 580 10.00 -33.00 -2.23
CA GLY A 580 11.10 -32.86 -3.17
C GLY A 580 11.06 -33.91 -4.28
N THR A 581 11.51 -33.56 -5.49
CA THR A 581 11.61 -34.53 -6.59
C THR A 581 13.03 -34.78 -7.07
N LEU A 582 13.34 -36.04 -7.38
CA LEU A 582 14.58 -36.47 -8.02
C LEU A 582 14.30 -37.64 -8.97
N ARG A 583 15.22 -37.89 -9.92
CA ARG A 583 14.98 -38.86 -11.02
C ARG A 583 15.04 -40.33 -10.58
N ASN A 584 15.82 -40.64 -9.54
CA ASN A 584 16.06 -42.01 -9.08
C ASN A 584 16.48 -42.01 -7.59
N LYS A 585 15.67 -42.60 -6.70
CA LYS A 585 15.92 -42.70 -5.26
C LYS A 585 17.11 -43.60 -4.94
N ALA A 586 17.31 -44.68 -5.69
CA ALA A 586 18.39 -45.64 -5.45
C ALA A 586 19.77 -45.02 -5.73
N SER A 587 19.90 -44.18 -6.76
CA SER A 587 21.18 -43.54 -7.08
C SER A 587 21.65 -42.54 -6.01
N ARG A 588 20.75 -42.05 -5.15
CA ARG A 588 21.04 -41.11 -4.04
C ARG A 588 20.30 -41.45 -2.74
N ALA A 589 20.37 -42.72 -2.35
CA ALA A 589 19.75 -43.23 -1.13
C ALA A 589 20.33 -42.63 0.16
N ASP A 590 21.49 -41.96 0.11
CA ASP A 590 22.03 -41.08 1.15
C ASP A 590 21.14 -39.85 1.37
N VAL A 591 20.86 -39.10 0.30
CA VAL A 591 20.04 -37.88 0.34
C VAL A 591 18.58 -38.18 0.64
N VAL A 592 18.03 -39.26 0.07
CA VAL A 592 16.66 -39.68 0.36
C VAL A 592 16.47 -39.93 1.86
N ARG A 593 17.38 -40.70 2.48
CA ARG A 593 17.35 -40.93 3.94
C ARG A 593 17.55 -39.65 4.74
N GLN A 594 18.43 -38.75 4.30
CA GLN A 594 18.67 -37.48 4.98
C GLN A 594 17.42 -36.58 4.99
N ILE A 595 16.70 -36.52 3.86
CA ILE A 595 15.50 -35.71 3.68
C ILE A 595 14.32 -36.33 4.43
N GLU A 596 14.11 -37.64 4.30
CA GLU A 596 13.02 -38.37 4.98
C GLU A 596 13.23 -38.37 6.51
N ALA A 597 14.47 -38.50 7.01
CA ALA A 597 14.78 -38.36 8.44
C ALA A 597 14.57 -36.93 8.99
N ALA A 598 14.63 -35.92 8.13
CA ALA A 598 14.30 -34.53 8.47
C ALA A 598 12.82 -34.18 8.26
N GLY A 599 11.95 -35.17 7.95
CA GLY A 599 10.51 -34.99 7.78
C GLY A 599 10.06 -34.57 6.38
N GLY A 600 10.95 -34.63 5.39
CA GLY A 600 10.63 -34.37 3.99
C GLY A 600 10.07 -35.59 3.26
N GLU A 601 9.25 -35.34 2.24
CA GLU A 601 8.70 -36.36 1.36
C GLU A 601 9.46 -36.33 0.03
N VAL A 602 9.98 -37.48 -0.43
CA VAL A 602 10.69 -37.57 -1.71
C VAL A 602 9.85 -38.34 -2.73
N ILE A 603 9.60 -37.73 -3.88
CA ILE A 603 8.91 -38.34 -5.03
C ILE A 603 9.93 -38.64 -6.13
N GLU A 604 9.89 -39.86 -6.68
CA GLU A 604 10.71 -40.22 -7.83
C GLU A 604 10.03 -39.79 -9.13
N MET A 605 10.60 -38.78 -9.78
CA MET A 605 10.01 -38.10 -10.94
C MET A 605 11.09 -37.47 -11.81
N ASP A 606 11.06 -37.78 -13.11
CA ASP A 606 11.83 -37.10 -14.13
C ASP A 606 10.93 -36.10 -14.89
N MET A 607 11.40 -34.87 -15.07
CA MET A 607 10.66 -33.80 -15.77
C MET A 607 10.46 -34.08 -17.27
N THR A 608 11.19 -35.07 -17.81
CA THR A 608 11.01 -35.54 -19.19
C THR A 608 9.84 -36.52 -19.37
N GLU A 609 9.27 -37.07 -18.29
CA GLU A 609 8.13 -38.00 -18.31
C GLU A 609 6.88 -37.43 -19.02
N SER A 610 5.94 -38.29 -19.42
CA SER A 610 4.67 -37.83 -20.00
C SER A 610 3.91 -36.94 -19.01
N GLN A 611 3.16 -36.00 -19.57
CA GLN A 611 2.38 -35.02 -18.81
C GLN A 611 1.39 -35.70 -17.84
N GLU A 612 0.79 -36.81 -18.27
CA GLU A 612 -0.12 -37.65 -17.49
C GLU A 612 0.61 -38.41 -16.35
N SER A 613 1.82 -38.91 -16.59
CA SER A 613 2.64 -39.55 -15.54
C SER A 613 2.98 -38.55 -14.44
N ILE A 614 3.40 -37.35 -14.82
CA ILE A 614 3.71 -36.26 -13.88
C ILE A 614 2.46 -35.88 -13.08
N GLN A 615 1.29 -35.73 -13.71
CA GLN A 615 0.03 -35.50 -12.99
C GLN A 615 -0.27 -36.59 -11.96
N GLN A 616 -0.17 -37.86 -12.35
CA GLN A 616 -0.45 -38.98 -11.45
C GLN A 616 0.48 -38.96 -10.24
N LYS A 617 1.77 -38.68 -10.46
CA LYS A 617 2.78 -38.58 -9.39
C LYS A 617 2.57 -37.39 -8.45
N VAL A 618 2.08 -36.24 -8.95
CA VAL A 618 1.83 -35.06 -8.10
C VAL A 618 0.39 -34.94 -7.56
N LYS A 619 -0.52 -35.83 -7.94
CA LYS A 619 -1.95 -35.76 -7.56
C LYS A 619 -2.19 -35.80 -6.04
N SER A 620 -1.30 -36.47 -5.30
CA SER A 620 -1.33 -36.58 -3.82
C SER A 620 -0.72 -35.39 -3.08
N VAL A 621 0.02 -34.51 -3.77
CA VAL A 621 0.88 -33.47 -3.17
C VAL A 621 0.08 -32.37 -2.46
N GLY A 622 -1.18 -32.18 -2.83
CA GLY A 622 -2.13 -31.33 -2.10
C GLY A 622 -1.86 -29.83 -2.27
N ARG A 623 -1.73 -29.11 -1.15
CA ARG A 623 -1.43 -27.66 -1.10
C ARG A 623 0.07 -27.44 -1.23
N ILE A 624 0.48 -26.48 -2.05
CA ILE A 624 1.85 -25.96 -2.11
C ILE A 624 1.82 -24.45 -1.85
N ASP A 625 2.79 -23.99 -1.06
CA ASP A 625 3.00 -22.57 -0.72
C ASP A 625 4.21 -21.98 -1.46
N TYR A 626 5.24 -22.80 -1.72
CA TYR A 626 6.45 -22.40 -2.43
C TYR A 626 6.79 -23.42 -3.51
N LEU A 627 6.75 -23.01 -4.78
CA LEU A 627 7.20 -23.83 -5.91
C LEU A 627 8.60 -23.38 -6.34
N VAL A 628 9.58 -24.28 -6.20
CA VAL A 628 10.97 -24.03 -6.62
C VAL A 628 11.31 -24.94 -7.79
N ASN A 629 11.30 -24.37 -8.98
CA ASN A 629 11.75 -25.07 -10.19
C ASN A 629 13.28 -25.02 -10.30
N ASN A 630 13.96 -25.97 -9.67
CA ASN A 630 15.42 -26.04 -9.57
C ASN A 630 16.04 -27.23 -10.36
N ALA A 631 15.22 -28.16 -10.86
CA ALA A 631 15.71 -29.29 -11.66
C ALA A 631 16.39 -28.86 -12.95
N GLY A 632 17.46 -29.57 -13.31
CA GLY A 632 17.97 -29.61 -14.68
C GLY A 632 19.31 -30.33 -14.79
N TYR A 633 19.99 -30.10 -15.91
CA TYR A 633 21.16 -30.85 -16.34
C TYR A 633 22.13 -29.95 -17.12
N ALA A 634 23.43 -30.07 -16.86
CA ALA A 634 24.46 -29.23 -17.48
C ALA A 634 25.43 -30.08 -18.32
N ILE A 635 25.33 -29.94 -19.64
CA ILE A 635 26.38 -30.32 -20.59
C ILE A 635 27.19 -29.04 -20.93
N PHE A 636 28.51 -29.14 -20.88
CA PHE A 636 29.42 -28.19 -21.51
C PHE A 636 29.72 -28.72 -22.92
N GLY A 637 29.16 -28.02 -23.91
CA GLY A 637 28.49 -28.66 -25.03
C GLY A 637 27.02 -28.20 -25.08
N CYS A 638 26.15 -28.93 -25.77
CA CYS A 638 24.79 -28.47 -26.07
C CYS A 638 23.77 -28.71 -24.91
N LEU A 639 23.27 -27.63 -24.23
CA LEU A 639 22.14 -27.52 -23.23
C LEU A 639 22.37 -28.00 -21.75
N GLU A 640 21.69 -27.57 -20.67
CA GLU A 640 20.47 -26.73 -20.44
C GLU A 640 20.62 -25.67 -19.25
N GLN A 641 19.52 -25.41 -18.50
CA GLN A 641 19.32 -24.81 -17.16
C GLN A 641 19.01 -23.28 -17.07
N LEU A 642 19.09 -22.68 -15.86
CA LEU A 642 19.16 -21.23 -15.51
C LEU A 642 20.57 -20.85 -14.94
N SER A 643 21.11 -19.65 -15.18
CA SER A 643 22.45 -19.18 -14.70
C SER A 643 22.80 -17.75 -15.13
N ILE A 644 23.78 -17.10 -14.48
CA ILE A 644 24.53 -15.90 -14.94
C ILE A 644 24.91 -15.92 -16.44
N ALA A 645 25.13 -17.11 -17.01
CA ALA A 645 25.42 -17.26 -18.44
C ALA A 645 24.31 -16.71 -19.37
N ALA A 646 23.10 -16.44 -18.86
CA ALA A 646 22.05 -15.71 -19.58
C ALA A 646 22.48 -14.33 -20.09
N LYS A 647 23.35 -13.65 -19.33
CA LYS A 647 23.74 -12.27 -19.58
C LYS A 647 25.20 -12.15 -20.03
N ASP A 648 26.08 -12.98 -19.49
CA ASP A 648 27.52 -13.00 -19.85
C ASP A 648 27.92 -14.42 -20.31
N PRO A 649 27.63 -14.79 -21.58
CA PRO A 649 28.02 -16.08 -22.16
C PRO A 649 29.54 -16.24 -22.25
N LEU A 650 30.01 -17.48 -22.21
CA LEU A 650 31.42 -17.83 -22.42
C LEU A 650 31.56 -18.80 -23.61
N PRO A 651 32.74 -18.87 -24.25
CA PRO A 651 33.08 -19.95 -25.17
C PRO A 651 32.80 -21.33 -24.56
N ALA A 652 32.49 -22.33 -25.38
CA ALA A 652 32.00 -23.65 -24.98
C ALA A 652 30.65 -23.71 -24.23
N ASN A 653 30.04 -22.58 -23.82
CA ASN A 653 28.77 -22.56 -23.08
C ASN A 653 27.57 -21.95 -23.83
N ALA A 654 27.72 -21.56 -25.11
CA ALA A 654 26.72 -20.78 -25.86
C ALA A 654 25.28 -21.31 -25.78
N LEU A 655 25.11 -22.63 -25.74
CA LEU A 655 23.79 -23.27 -25.66
C LEU A 655 23.23 -23.35 -24.22
N TYR A 656 24.10 -23.56 -23.24
CA TYR A 656 23.79 -23.32 -21.82
C TYR A 656 23.33 -21.87 -21.65
N ALA A 657 24.07 -20.88 -22.16
CA ALA A 657 23.71 -19.46 -22.13
C ALA A 657 22.36 -19.15 -22.80
N ALA A 658 22.14 -19.64 -24.03
CA ALA A 658 20.90 -19.41 -24.78
C ALA A 658 19.66 -19.95 -24.05
N SER A 659 19.73 -21.14 -23.43
CA SER A 659 18.60 -21.66 -22.64
C SER A 659 18.33 -20.80 -21.40
N LYS A 660 19.36 -20.17 -20.81
CA LYS A 660 19.21 -19.31 -19.64
C LYS A 660 18.47 -18.03 -20.03
N ALA A 661 18.90 -17.41 -21.13
CA ALA A 661 18.29 -16.19 -21.67
C ALA A 661 16.83 -16.41 -22.07
N ALA A 662 16.52 -17.55 -22.70
CA ALA A 662 15.15 -17.93 -23.04
C ALA A 662 14.27 -18.12 -21.79
N LEU A 663 14.77 -18.82 -20.77
CA LEU A 663 14.00 -19.04 -19.54
C LEU A 663 13.89 -17.77 -18.67
N GLU A 664 14.86 -16.86 -18.70
CA GLU A 664 14.66 -15.50 -18.19
C GLU A 664 13.53 -14.78 -18.94
N GLY A 665 13.57 -14.71 -20.28
CA GLY A 665 12.52 -14.05 -21.06
C GLY A 665 11.12 -14.64 -20.84
N VAL A 666 11.02 -15.97 -20.72
CA VAL A 666 9.77 -16.65 -20.33
C VAL A 666 9.37 -16.32 -18.89
N SER A 667 10.30 -16.25 -17.94
CA SER A 667 10.01 -15.83 -16.56
C SER A 667 9.62 -14.35 -16.46
N GLU A 668 10.14 -13.49 -17.32
CA GLU A 668 9.78 -12.07 -17.42
C GLU A 668 8.38 -11.86 -17.99
N SER A 669 8.02 -12.61 -19.04
CA SER A 669 6.65 -12.65 -19.57
C SER A 669 5.69 -13.24 -18.53
N LEU A 670 6.04 -14.40 -17.96
CA LEU A 670 5.26 -15.06 -16.90
C LEU A 670 5.03 -14.12 -15.72
N ALA A 671 6.05 -13.39 -15.26
CA ALA A 671 5.93 -12.43 -14.16
C ALA A 671 4.85 -11.38 -14.42
N LYS A 672 4.73 -10.89 -15.66
CA LYS A 672 3.67 -9.95 -16.07
C LYS A 672 2.32 -10.66 -16.18
N GLU A 673 2.28 -11.83 -16.82
CA GLU A 673 1.09 -12.67 -16.99
C GLU A 673 0.45 -13.13 -15.66
N VAL A 674 1.24 -13.32 -14.59
CA VAL A 674 0.72 -13.81 -13.30
C VAL A 674 0.69 -12.77 -12.17
N ALA A 675 1.12 -11.53 -12.46
CA ALA A 675 1.08 -10.42 -11.51
C ALA A 675 -0.35 -10.13 -11.04
N GLU A 676 -1.32 -10.14 -11.95
CA GLU A 676 -2.75 -9.94 -11.64
C GLU A 676 -3.33 -10.99 -10.66
N PHE A 677 -2.75 -12.20 -10.64
CA PHE A 677 -3.15 -13.27 -9.72
C PHE A 677 -2.46 -13.16 -8.35
N GLY A 678 -1.60 -12.16 -8.15
CA GLY A 678 -0.80 -11.98 -6.94
C GLY A 678 0.26 -13.07 -6.76
N ILE A 679 0.71 -13.68 -7.85
CA ILE A 679 1.84 -14.61 -7.88
C ILE A 679 3.09 -13.78 -8.23
N SER A 680 4.15 -13.89 -7.41
CA SER A 680 5.43 -13.25 -7.70
C SER A 680 6.40 -14.26 -8.29
N VAL A 681 7.04 -13.88 -9.40
CA VAL A 681 8.10 -14.66 -10.05
C VAL A 681 9.42 -13.97 -9.79
N LEU A 682 10.32 -14.64 -9.05
CA LEU A 682 11.67 -14.19 -8.81
C LEU A 682 12.65 -15.00 -9.66
N ILE A 683 13.42 -14.31 -10.50
CA ILE A 683 14.55 -14.89 -11.21
C ILE A 683 15.76 -14.84 -10.26
N VAL A 684 16.46 -15.96 -10.08
CA VAL A 684 17.69 -16.01 -9.29
C VAL A 684 18.87 -16.28 -10.23
N ASN A 685 19.84 -15.37 -10.24
CA ASN A 685 21.05 -15.43 -11.06
C ASN A 685 22.26 -15.72 -10.16
N PRO A 686 22.59 -17.00 -9.91
CA PRO A 686 23.78 -17.37 -9.15
C PRO A 686 25.05 -17.31 -10.00
N GLY A 687 26.14 -16.89 -9.35
CA GLY A 687 27.51 -17.09 -9.80
C GLY A 687 28.05 -18.48 -9.46
N ALA A 688 29.37 -18.60 -9.38
CA ALA A 688 30.04 -19.85 -9.04
C ALA A 688 30.03 -20.12 -7.52
N PHE A 689 29.20 -21.06 -7.07
CA PHE A 689 29.13 -21.51 -5.67
C PHE A 689 29.76 -22.90 -5.46
N ARG A 690 30.39 -23.12 -4.29
CA ARG A 690 31.02 -24.39 -3.87
C ARG A 690 30.01 -25.48 -3.54
N THR A 691 29.25 -25.87 -4.54
CA THR A 691 28.38 -27.03 -4.52
C THR A 691 29.00 -28.13 -5.36
N ASN A 692 28.54 -29.38 -5.17
CA ASN A 692 28.91 -30.52 -6.01
C ASN A 692 28.32 -30.49 -7.44
N PHE A 693 27.98 -29.30 -7.94
CA PHE A 693 27.41 -29.07 -9.26
C PHE A 693 28.46 -29.17 -10.37
N LEU A 694 29.66 -28.62 -10.18
CA LEU A 694 30.73 -28.77 -11.17
C LEU A 694 31.26 -30.20 -11.18
N GLY A 695 31.44 -30.87 -10.03
CA GLY A 695 31.78 -32.30 -9.97
C GLY A 695 30.79 -33.27 -10.63
N GLN A 696 29.73 -32.79 -11.28
CA GLN A 696 28.77 -33.56 -12.07
C GLN A 696 28.61 -33.05 -13.52
N PHE A 697 29.40 -32.07 -13.96
CA PHE A 697 29.30 -31.53 -15.32
C PHE A 697 29.65 -32.60 -16.36
N GLN A 698 28.97 -32.57 -17.50
CA GLN A 698 29.24 -33.47 -18.63
C GLN A 698 29.94 -32.71 -19.74
N VAL A 699 30.89 -33.34 -20.42
CA VAL A 699 31.46 -32.86 -21.69
C VAL A 699 30.78 -33.62 -22.82
N ALA A 700 30.67 -33.02 -24.00
CA ALA A 700 30.11 -33.69 -25.17
C ALA A 700 30.80 -35.04 -25.48
N GLU A 701 30.03 -36.06 -25.88
CA GLU A 701 30.53 -37.42 -26.17
C GLU A 701 31.58 -37.47 -27.28
N LYS A 702 31.58 -36.48 -28.19
CA LYS A 702 32.60 -36.35 -29.24
C LYS A 702 33.75 -35.46 -28.73
N PRO A 703 35.01 -35.91 -28.86
CA PRO A 703 36.16 -35.09 -28.47
C PRO A 703 36.22 -33.81 -29.30
N LEU A 704 36.77 -32.75 -28.71
CA LEU A 704 37.03 -31.49 -29.41
C LEU A 704 37.88 -31.74 -30.67
N PRO A 705 37.55 -31.12 -31.82
CA PRO A 705 38.44 -31.07 -32.96
C PRO A 705 39.78 -30.43 -32.56
N GLU A 706 40.88 -30.85 -33.20
CA GLU A 706 42.24 -30.49 -32.77
C GLU A 706 42.46 -28.98 -32.66
N ASP A 707 41.90 -28.22 -33.61
CA ASP A 707 41.97 -26.76 -33.69
C ASP A 707 41.39 -26.04 -32.46
N TYR A 708 40.48 -26.69 -31.72
CA TYR A 708 39.81 -26.12 -30.54
C TYR A 708 40.46 -26.52 -29.21
N LYS A 709 41.34 -27.54 -29.17
CA LYS A 709 41.95 -28.05 -27.93
C LYS A 709 42.87 -27.03 -27.27
N ASN A 710 43.71 -26.36 -28.05
CA ASN A 710 44.62 -25.32 -27.58
C ASN A 710 44.04 -23.90 -27.71
N GLY A 711 42.76 -23.79 -28.12
CA GLY A 711 42.05 -22.53 -28.28
C GLY A 711 41.21 -22.16 -27.05
N VAL A 712 40.46 -21.06 -27.17
CA VAL A 712 39.63 -20.50 -26.07
C VAL A 712 38.57 -21.50 -25.57
N VAL A 713 38.07 -22.39 -26.45
CA VAL A 713 37.12 -23.45 -26.09
C VAL A 713 37.76 -24.49 -25.15
N GLY A 714 38.94 -25.01 -25.49
CA GLY A 714 39.68 -25.94 -24.62
C GLY A 714 40.11 -25.31 -23.30
N ALA A 715 40.53 -24.04 -23.32
CA ALA A 715 40.87 -23.29 -22.11
C ALA A 715 39.68 -23.15 -21.14
N VAL A 716 38.48 -22.83 -21.64
CA VAL A 716 37.26 -22.72 -20.81
C VAL A 716 36.81 -24.08 -20.27
N ILE A 717 36.93 -25.16 -21.05
CA ILE A 717 36.61 -26.52 -20.59
C ILE A 717 37.58 -26.96 -19.47
N SER A 718 38.88 -26.68 -19.63
CA SER A 718 39.89 -26.95 -18.60
C SER A 718 39.60 -26.14 -17.33
N MET A 719 39.28 -24.85 -17.46
CA MET A 719 38.88 -23.98 -16.34
C MET A 719 37.69 -24.56 -15.56
N PHE A 720 36.65 -25.07 -16.21
CA PHE A 720 35.53 -25.71 -15.51
C PHE A 720 35.92 -27.02 -14.82
N SER A 721 36.83 -27.81 -15.41
CA SER A 721 37.36 -29.03 -14.77
C SER A 721 38.20 -28.75 -13.52
N GLU A 722 38.96 -27.66 -13.52
CA GLU A 722 39.84 -27.27 -12.41
C GLU A 722 39.13 -26.48 -11.31
N ALA A 723 37.94 -25.93 -11.59
CA ALA A 723 37.20 -25.05 -10.69
C ALA A 723 36.30 -25.79 -9.68
N ASP A 724 36.11 -27.10 -9.80
CA ASP A 724 35.31 -27.85 -8.82
C ASP A 724 35.93 -27.80 -7.42
N GLY A 725 35.08 -27.60 -6.40
CA GLY A 725 35.48 -27.30 -5.02
C GLY A 725 36.15 -25.93 -4.78
N LYS A 726 36.63 -25.23 -5.83
CA LYS A 726 37.40 -23.97 -5.73
C LYS A 726 36.58 -22.71 -6.02
N GLN A 727 35.28 -22.84 -6.29
CA GLN A 727 34.40 -21.70 -6.61
C GLN A 727 34.42 -20.65 -5.48
N ALA A 728 34.15 -19.38 -5.76
CA ALA A 728 34.23 -18.31 -4.75
C ALA A 728 33.01 -18.29 -3.81
N GLY A 729 31.81 -18.57 -4.33
CA GLY A 729 30.54 -18.47 -3.62
C GLY A 729 30.37 -19.49 -2.50
N ASP A 730 29.94 -18.99 -1.34
CA ASP A 730 29.55 -19.77 -0.17
C ASP A 730 28.09 -20.26 -0.32
N PRO A 731 27.84 -21.57 -0.46
CA PRO A 731 26.54 -22.10 -0.87
C PRO A 731 25.49 -21.97 0.24
N ASP A 732 25.89 -22.05 1.52
CA ASP A 732 24.97 -21.87 2.64
C ASP A 732 24.48 -20.42 2.68
N LYS A 733 25.40 -19.44 2.54
CA LYS A 733 25.02 -18.02 2.44
C LYS A 733 24.14 -17.75 1.22
N GLY A 734 24.43 -18.36 0.07
CA GLY A 734 23.61 -18.24 -1.13
C GLY A 734 22.16 -18.71 -0.90
N ILE A 735 22.01 -19.84 -0.20
CA ILE A 735 20.71 -20.41 0.16
C ILE A 735 19.99 -19.59 1.22
N GLU A 736 20.68 -19.06 2.22
CA GLU A 736 20.06 -18.13 3.17
C GLU A 736 19.48 -16.91 2.43
N ARG A 737 20.21 -16.29 1.49
CA ARG A 737 19.68 -15.16 0.71
C ARG A 737 18.46 -15.54 -0.15
N ILE A 738 18.42 -16.74 -0.74
CA ILE A 738 17.25 -17.23 -1.49
C ILE A 738 16.07 -17.51 -0.55
N PHE A 739 16.32 -18.12 0.61
CA PHE A 739 15.29 -18.40 1.59
C PHE A 739 14.69 -17.09 2.11
N GLU A 740 15.53 -16.16 2.56
CA GLU A 740 15.20 -14.82 3.05
C GLU A 740 14.28 -14.02 2.11
N ILE A 741 14.62 -13.90 0.82
CA ILE A 741 13.77 -13.15 -0.13
C ILE A 741 12.42 -13.85 -0.38
N VAL A 742 12.36 -15.17 -0.27
CA VAL A 742 11.13 -15.95 -0.44
C VAL A 742 10.26 -15.89 0.83
N THR A 743 10.84 -15.96 2.02
CA THR A 743 10.14 -15.89 3.31
C THR A 743 9.88 -14.48 3.84
N CYS A 744 10.45 -13.45 3.20
CA CYS A 744 10.44 -12.05 3.66
C CYS A 744 11.28 -11.80 4.93
N GLU A 745 12.37 -12.56 5.12
CA GLU A 745 13.20 -12.54 6.33
C GLU A 745 14.62 -12.03 6.04
N GLY A 746 15.39 -11.73 7.08
CA GLY A 746 16.84 -11.46 6.99
C GLY A 746 17.25 -10.35 6.02
N LEU A 747 18.44 -10.48 5.42
CA LEU A 747 19.06 -9.45 4.59
C LEU A 747 18.40 -9.33 3.21
N ALA A 748 18.02 -10.44 2.58
CA ALA A 748 17.41 -10.42 1.26
C ALA A 748 15.88 -10.21 1.28
N GLY A 749 15.22 -10.34 2.43
CA GLY A 749 13.77 -10.16 2.57
C GLY A 749 13.28 -8.78 2.10
N GLU A 750 14.07 -7.73 2.33
CA GLU A 750 13.73 -6.36 1.93
C GLU A 750 13.77 -6.12 0.41
N LEU A 751 14.29 -7.06 -0.39
CA LEU A 751 14.35 -6.99 -1.85
C LEU A 751 13.09 -7.58 -2.52
N LYS A 752 12.24 -8.30 -1.79
CA LYS A 752 11.05 -8.94 -2.34
C LYS A 752 10.09 -7.89 -2.92
N GLY A 753 9.69 -8.09 -4.18
CA GLY A 753 8.86 -7.14 -4.93
C GLY A 753 9.60 -5.90 -5.47
N LYS A 754 10.82 -5.60 -4.97
CA LYS A 754 11.67 -4.52 -5.49
C LYS A 754 12.59 -4.97 -6.63
N VAL A 755 12.93 -6.26 -6.68
CA VAL A 755 13.74 -6.84 -7.76
C VAL A 755 13.03 -8.01 -8.42
N GLN A 756 13.05 -8.04 -9.75
CA GLN A 756 12.66 -9.22 -10.54
C GLN A 756 13.80 -10.25 -10.63
N ARG A 757 15.05 -9.79 -10.51
CA ARG A 757 16.27 -10.61 -10.57
C ARG A 757 17.09 -10.44 -9.30
N LEU A 758 17.26 -11.52 -8.54
CA LEU A 758 18.21 -11.58 -7.43
C LEU A 758 19.53 -12.16 -7.93
N VAL A 759 20.56 -11.31 -7.99
CA VAL A 759 21.93 -11.71 -8.33
C VAL A 759 22.66 -12.10 -7.05
N ILE A 760 23.26 -13.29 -7.00
CA ILE A 760 24.04 -13.77 -5.85
C ILE A 760 25.39 -14.31 -6.29
N GLY A 761 26.45 -13.94 -5.55
CA GLY A 761 27.84 -14.19 -5.93
C GLY A 761 28.51 -12.92 -6.48
N GLU A 762 29.70 -12.62 -5.97
CA GLU A 762 30.51 -11.45 -6.34
C GLU A 762 30.94 -11.51 -7.82
N ASP A 763 31.23 -12.71 -8.32
CA ASP A 763 31.54 -12.98 -9.71
C ASP A 763 30.34 -12.70 -10.63
N ALA A 764 29.13 -13.16 -10.25
CA ALA A 764 27.92 -12.87 -11.01
C ALA A 764 27.58 -11.39 -11.02
N PHE A 765 27.65 -10.70 -9.86
CA PHE A 765 27.38 -9.26 -9.78
C PHE A 765 28.34 -8.47 -10.68
N THR A 766 29.64 -8.73 -10.56
CA THR A 766 30.68 -8.07 -11.36
C THR A 766 30.49 -8.31 -12.85
N ARG A 767 30.17 -9.56 -13.25
CA ARG A 767 29.95 -9.93 -14.66
C ARG A 767 28.68 -9.32 -15.23
N MET A 768 27.56 -9.33 -14.50
CA MET A 768 26.32 -8.68 -14.94
C MET A 768 26.52 -7.18 -15.09
N LYS A 769 27.11 -6.52 -14.10
CA LYS A 769 27.36 -5.07 -14.15
C LYS A 769 28.16 -4.69 -15.40
N ARG A 770 29.30 -5.35 -15.61
CA ARG A 770 30.17 -5.13 -16.78
C ARG A 770 29.47 -5.39 -18.12
N ASN A 771 28.62 -6.42 -18.20
CA ASN A 771 27.91 -6.72 -19.44
C ASN A 771 26.76 -5.72 -19.72
N THR A 772 26.04 -5.30 -18.67
CA THR A 772 25.04 -4.24 -18.78
C THR A 772 25.67 -2.91 -19.19
N GLU A 773 26.84 -2.56 -18.66
CA GLU A 773 27.60 -1.37 -19.07
C GLU A 773 27.97 -1.40 -20.58
N LYS A 774 28.31 -2.57 -21.13
CA LYS A 774 28.52 -2.75 -22.58
C LYS A 774 27.23 -2.59 -23.39
N LEU A 775 26.14 -3.22 -22.96
CA LEU A 775 24.83 -3.10 -23.63
C LEU A 775 24.36 -1.63 -23.67
N VAL A 776 24.53 -0.90 -22.56
CA VAL A 776 24.25 0.55 -22.51
C VAL A 776 25.14 1.30 -23.50
N HIS A 777 26.44 1.01 -23.54
CA HIS A 777 27.35 1.63 -24.52
C HIS A 777 26.93 1.37 -25.97
N ASP A 778 26.60 0.13 -26.33
CA ASP A 778 26.16 -0.25 -27.67
C ASP A 778 24.85 0.48 -28.05
N TYR A 779 23.90 0.61 -27.11
CA TYR A 779 22.67 1.37 -27.31
C TYR A 779 22.93 2.87 -27.46
N THR A 780 23.82 3.47 -26.65
CA THR A 780 24.17 4.90 -26.74
C THR A 780 24.90 5.23 -28.04
N VAL A 781 25.87 4.42 -28.47
CA VAL A 781 26.60 4.66 -29.74
C VAL A 781 25.70 4.37 -30.95
N GLY A 782 24.81 3.38 -30.84
CA GLY A 782 23.81 3.03 -31.86
C GLY A 782 22.59 3.95 -31.92
N GLU A 783 22.37 4.82 -30.92
CA GLU A 783 21.12 5.59 -30.73
C GLU A 783 20.68 6.33 -31.98
N LYS A 784 21.59 7.12 -32.59
CA LYS A 784 21.29 7.89 -33.81
C LYS A 784 20.86 6.99 -34.98
N VAL A 785 21.43 5.78 -35.09
CA VAL A 785 21.06 4.82 -36.13
C VAL A 785 19.68 4.22 -35.82
N ALA A 786 19.46 3.79 -34.59
CA ALA A 786 18.18 3.24 -34.17
C ALA A 786 17.02 4.23 -34.36
N LEU A 787 17.17 5.45 -33.83
CA LEU A 787 16.15 6.51 -33.92
C LEU A 787 15.94 7.00 -35.36
N SER A 788 16.92 6.87 -36.26
CA SER A 788 16.74 7.21 -37.70
C SER A 788 15.83 6.25 -38.48
N THR A 789 15.33 5.19 -37.83
CA THR A 789 14.40 4.21 -38.42
C THR A 789 12.95 4.36 -37.92
N GLY A 790 12.66 5.41 -37.14
CA GLY A 790 11.29 5.83 -36.84
C GLY A 790 10.55 6.38 -38.07
N TYR A 791 9.22 6.30 -38.03
CA TYR A 791 8.31 6.91 -39.02
C TYR A 791 8.11 8.41 -38.77
#